data_AF-A0A939A6Q9-F1
#
_entry.id   AF-A0A939A6Q9-F1
#
_cell.length_a   1.000
_cell.length_b   1.000
_cell.length_c   1.000
_cell.angle_alpha   90.00
_cell.angle_beta   90.00
_cell.angle_gamma   90.00
#
_symmetry.space_group_name_H-M   'P 1'
#
loop_
_entity.id
_entity.type
_entity.pdbx_description
1 polymer ?
#
loop_
_entity_poly.entity_id
_entity_poly.type
_entity_poly.pdbx_seq_one_letter_code
_entity_poly.pdbx_strand_id
1 'polypeptide(L)'
;MSTRSIKLKMLLRVAGADGKTDKAATARLRRAVWATHEFVNDAAAAYAQLLLELRQEDVCTGVDDDRRDVIVPAAAWQARLRARLLANNLSAAAVEEAVPLLKRLYGEIVPSFLVKGAGDAQAANAFASPLVDANSLGGEAKAAKAGALSELIACRDQPLELWRDQAQAVIKANRDTLLNAPGRKAGWAEAYLEGADGSAWQPKLKKLLDDLAKAEAGGTASVLPAVRAAGALPLMPPVGKGRVQASGTLSKHERVGLANAAAALNAWESKRFDMQAARDKLVERVANWQRDFLPGYQAALDAIRALEAAETDRLRAEALGNEATDYRIRPRELRTSWQRLREWLAKHPGATDDEAEAQVRTLQAELGRQFGSHRLLSWLAAPQQRWLAIHADGDAVTRIAVYNELLRKLERARQLPIWTGADAVRHPRFAPFDPPANTNAPGFELEQRREGALTLTLSLLAPDPKDKGMLTPTDFAVDLVSSRQAAHPALSGAKNEKNKLVQSLHWRDPRGGPALGGKVGGSSLLLKRKVLESRARPELREGAFGPAWFKLSVDVAAETETQEQAKARSAVRGWLSAGLAARADPNAKNRPPEPGTRVLAVDLGLRTAVSLSVWRIVAASEAPARARDGRPGWRIDLGQGIAAVHERSAQLPLPGEVVDANAALARRARMGEVRELLAALTHLGNLFKASRATEPDRRREWLDRLGEGEDSARAKAKERLTPAEHATLTALADGAQEPWQAACTAVWHRLDQAMAGHISEWRRASRRRTHAARTTAYGPTQFERLAAGQYLAFITQADRARRAAAELDPQGGKSAWQIDYLELVRKTLLRWQCRQRPGDETVRRMPFKELGKFAGRLLDHLTRLREDRAKTTAALIVSAARGFTRDRAPGPKGGRADRDSWVQRFPVCQYVVLEDLSRYRFKTDRPKADNRQLMKWVHREVERLTVMQAEVHGIRIASTGAAFTSKFDARTSTPGVRCTIVDKDLHARLQAGEAPWLDHLLTDLGLLAVDVRLGDLLPTGSGDQFASVDRDGRLRVRHADLNAAQGLAVRALTGHADIVRLSMRRFALADGGHAFVVARPLSALSSGAIQRLVGGAVPAKVA
;
A
#
# COMPACT_ATOMS: atom_id res chain seq x y z
N MET A 1 -6.78 7.73 21.31
CA MET A 1 -7.00 6.28 21.38
C MET A 1 -6.76 5.69 20.01
N SER A 2 -6.14 4.51 19.94
CA SER A 2 -5.78 3.88 18.68
C SER A 2 -6.40 2.48 18.59
N THR A 3 -7.20 2.22 17.56
CA THR A 3 -7.81 0.90 17.36
C THR A 3 -6.78 -0.06 16.77
N ARG A 4 -6.60 -1.21 17.42
CA ARG A 4 -5.75 -2.32 16.96
C ARG A 4 -6.62 -3.56 16.77
N SER A 5 -6.13 -4.48 15.94
CA SER A 5 -6.85 -5.73 15.70
C SER A 5 -5.97 -6.94 15.96
N ILE A 6 -6.46 -7.89 16.74
CA ILE A 6 -5.81 -9.16 17.04
C ILE A 6 -6.61 -10.26 16.36
N LYS A 7 -5.97 -11.07 15.50
CA LYS A 7 -6.63 -12.21 14.85
C LYS A 7 -6.37 -13.46 15.65
N LEU A 8 -7.40 -13.95 16.33
CA LEU A 8 -7.34 -15.16 17.15
C LEU A 8 -7.96 -16.32 16.36
N LYS A 9 -7.25 -17.44 16.26
CA LYS A 9 -7.76 -18.62 15.56
C LYS A 9 -8.80 -19.29 16.46
N MET A 10 -9.95 -19.64 15.90
CA MET A 10 -11.01 -20.35 16.61
C MET A 10 -10.76 -21.85 16.58
N LEU A 11 -10.84 -22.51 17.74
CA LEU A 11 -10.88 -23.98 17.83
C LEU A 11 -12.30 -24.44 17.59
N LEU A 12 -12.62 -24.72 16.33
CA LEU A 12 -13.93 -25.25 15.92
C LEU A 12 -14.06 -26.74 16.26
N ARG A 13 -13.98 -27.07 17.55
CA ARG A 13 -14.21 -28.40 18.13
C ARG A 13 -14.98 -28.24 19.42
N VAL A 14 -15.93 -29.13 19.67
CA VAL A 14 -16.66 -29.20 20.94
C VAL A 14 -16.17 -30.45 21.67
N ALA A 15 -15.76 -30.31 22.93
CA ALA A 15 -15.38 -31.44 23.77
C ALA A 15 -16.63 -32.09 24.36
N GLY A 16 -16.75 -33.41 24.27
CA GLY A 16 -17.76 -34.21 24.95
C GLY A 16 -17.42 -34.42 26.43
N ALA A 17 -18.35 -35.03 27.16
CA ALA A 17 -18.19 -35.31 28.60
C ALA A 17 -16.98 -36.22 28.91
N ASP A 18 -16.56 -37.04 27.95
CA ASP A 18 -15.40 -37.94 28.03
C ASP A 18 -14.07 -37.26 27.62
N GLY A 19 -14.09 -35.95 27.34
CA GLY A 19 -12.93 -35.19 26.87
C GLY A 19 -12.56 -35.43 25.41
N LYS A 20 -13.26 -36.32 24.68
CA LYS A 20 -13.07 -36.51 23.23
C LYS A 20 -13.86 -35.47 22.45
N THR A 21 -13.52 -35.30 21.16
CA THR A 21 -14.29 -34.38 20.30
C THR A 21 -15.68 -34.95 20.04
N ASP A 22 -16.72 -34.23 20.46
CA ASP A 22 -18.09 -34.49 20.03
C ASP A 22 -18.21 -34.09 18.56
N LYS A 23 -18.25 -35.12 17.69
CA LYS A 23 -18.33 -34.93 16.23
C LYS A 23 -19.62 -34.23 15.80
N ALA A 24 -20.75 -34.53 16.45
CA ALA A 24 -22.05 -33.98 16.10
C ALA A 24 -22.14 -32.50 16.49
N ALA A 25 -21.76 -32.15 17.72
CA ALA A 25 -21.70 -30.76 18.17
C ALA A 25 -20.66 -29.94 17.40
N THR A 26 -19.52 -30.55 17.06
CA THR A 26 -18.50 -29.92 16.20
C THR A 26 -19.03 -29.63 14.80
N ALA A 27 -19.71 -30.59 14.16
CA ALA A 27 -20.35 -30.37 12.87
C ALA A 27 -21.40 -29.26 12.95
N ARG A 28 -22.24 -29.25 13.99
CA ARG A 28 -23.24 -28.20 14.23
C ARG A 28 -22.61 -26.81 14.35
N LEU A 29 -21.54 -26.65 15.15
CA LEU A 29 -20.81 -25.39 15.26
C LEU A 29 -20.26 -24.93 13.90
N ARG A 30 -19.62 -25.83 13.14
CA ARG A 30 -19.07 -25.48 11.83
C ARG A 30 -20.16 -25.03 10.87
N ARG A 31 -21.28 -25.77 10.80
CA ARG A 31 -22.44 -25.37 9.99
C ARG A 31 -22.99 -24.01 10.42
N ALA A 32 -23.07 -23.73 11.71
CA ALA A 32 -23.54 -22.44 12.22
C ALA A 32 -22.62 -21.26 11.83
N VAL A 33 -21.30 -21.46 11.90
CA VAL A 33 -20.30 -20.48 11.44
C VAL A 33 -20.50 -20.15 9.96
N TRP A 34 -20.69 -21.16 9.11
CA TRP A 34 -20.93 -20.94 7.69
C TRP A 34 -22.30 -20.32 7.41
N ALA A 35 -23.37 -20.82 8.02
CA ALA A 35 -24.73 -20.30 7.83
C ALA A 35 -24.84 -18.82 8.21
N THR A 36 -24.18 -18.42 9.31
CA THR A 36 -24.09 -17.01 9.71
C THR A 36 -23.38 -16.17 8.65
N HIS A 37 -22.23 -16.66 8.16
CA HIS A 37 -21.44 -15.98 7.13
C HIS A 37 -22.18 -15.85 5.80
N GLU A 38 -22.82 -16.93 5.36
CA GLU A 38 -23.63 -16.98 4.13
C GLU A 38 -24.82 -16.03 4.23
N PHE A 39 -25.62 -16.11 5.31
CA PHE A 39 -26.80 -15.27 5.49
C PHE A 39 -26.47 -13.77 5.52
N VAL A 40 -25.43 -13.35 6.26
CA VAL A 40 -25.03 -11.93 6.30
C VAL A 40 -24.63 -11.42 4.92
N ASN A 41 -23.98 -12.25 4.11
CA ASN A 41 -23.60 -11.89 2.75
C ASN A 41 -24.80 -11.85 1.79
N ASP A 42 -25.71 -12.82 1.89
CA ASP A 42 -26.95 -12.84 1.13
C ASP A 42 -27.81 -11.60 1.44
N ALA A 43 -27.96 -11.25 2.72
CA ALA A 43 -28.67 -10.06 3.15
C ALA A 43 -28.00 -8.77 2.64
N ALA A 44 -26.66 -8.67 2.75
CA ALA A 44 -25.93 -7.54 2.20
C ALA A 44 -26.08 -7.42 0.68
N ALA A 45 -26.12 -8.53 -0.05
CA ALA A 45 -26.34 -8.54 -1.49
C ALA A 45 -27.77 -8.08 -1.85
N ALA A 46 -28.78 -8.61 -1.16
CA ALA A 46 -30.18 -8.26 -1.39
C ALA A 46 -30.46 -6.78 -1.12
N TYR A 47 -29.98 -6.24 0.01
CA TYR A 47 -30.14 -4.81 0.31
C TYR A 47 -29.34 -3.93 -0.65
N ALA A 48 -28.13 -4.33 -1.06
CA ALA A 48 -27.38 -3.55 -2.03
C ALA A 48 -28.09 -3.49 -3.40
N GLN A 49 -28.69 -4.60 -3.82
CA GLN A 49 -29.50 -4.65 -5.04
C GLN A 49 -30.69 -3.70 -4.95
N LEU A 50 -31.46 -3.73 -3.86
CA LEU A 50 -32.55 -2.78 -3.63
C LEU A 50 -32.05 -1.34 -3.69
N LEU A 51 -30.97 -1.02 -2.96
CA LEU A 51 -30.44 0.35 -2.92
C LEU A 51 -29.94 0.83 -4.30
N LEU A 52 -29.42 -0.05 -5.16
CA LEU A 52 -29.07 0.30 -6.54
C LEU A 52 -30.30 0.59 -7.40
N GLU A 53 -31.42 -0.10 -7.18
CA GLU A 53 -32.70 0.23 -7.82
C GLU A 53 -33.19 1.62 -7.38
N LEU A 54 -33.07 1.96 -6.08
CA LEU A 54 -33.43 3.27 -5.56
C LEU A 54 -32.55 4.40 -6.10
N ARG A 55 -31.29 4.11 -6.45
CA ARG A 55 -30.30 5.08 -6.95
C ARG A 55 -30.69 5.71 -8.30
N GLN A 56 -31.26 4.92 -9.21
CA GLN A 56 -31.78 5.38 -10.51
C GLN A 56 -30.77 6.15 -11.39
N GLU A 57 -29.52 5.69 -11.41
CA GLU A 57 -28.45 6.23 -12.24
C GLU A 57 -27.61 5.09 -12.82
N ASP A 58 -26.81 5.37 -13.84
CA ASP A 58 -25.94 4.39 -14.48
C ASP A 58 -24.99 3.73 -13.48
N VAL A 59 -24.89 2.40 -13.56
CA VAL A 59 -23.99 1.60 -12.72
C VAL A 59 -23.07 0.80 -13.60
N CYS A 60 -21.77 0.99 -13.42
CA CYS A 60 -20.77 0.12 -14.03
C CYS A 60 -20.58 -1.13 -13.16
N THR A 61 -20.80 -2.30 -13.73
CA THR A 61 -20.57 -3.60 -13.08
C THR A 61 -19.46 -4.35 -13.81
N GLY A 62 -18.69 -5.15 -13.07
CA GLY A 62 -17.71 -6.05 -13.67
C GLY A 62 -18.24 -7.47 -13.69
N VAL A 63 -18.22 -8.12 -14.85
CA VAL A 63 -18.37 -9.58 -14.90
C VAL A 63 -17.03 -10.19 -14.48
N ASP A 64 -17.03 -10.99 -13.41
CA ASP A 64 -15.82 -11.55 -12.78
C ASP A 64 -14.88 -12.26 -13.79
N ASP A 65 -15.41 -12.78 -14.89
CA ASP A 65 -14.67 -13.61 -15.85
C ASP A 65 -14.05 -12.85 -17.03
N ASP A 66 -14.52 -11.63 -17.36
CA ASP A 66 -14.17 -11.02 -18.65
C ASP A 66 -13.61 -9.60 -18.64
N ARG A 67 -13.61 -8.89 -17.50
CA ARG A 67 -13.19 -7.47 -17.41
C ARG A 67 -13.87 -6.53 -18.44
N ARG A 68 -14.95 -6.97 -19.09
CA ARG A 68 -15.83 -6.06 -19.83
C ARG A 68 -16.63 -5.32 -18.78
N ASP A 69 -16.36 -4.03 -18.68
CA ASP A 69 -17.12 -3.11 -17.85
C ASP A 69 -18.52 -3.02 -18.50
N VAL A 70 -19.54 -3.53 -17.82
CA VAL A 70 -20.93 -3.47 -18.30
C VAL A 70 -21.61 -2.31 -17.61
N ILE A 71 -22.03 -1.31 -18.39
CA ILE A 71 -22.85 -0.21 -17.89
C ILE A 71 -24.30 -0.68 -17.93
N VAL A 72 -24.92 -0.79 -16.75
CA VAL A 72 -26.35 -0.97 -16.62
C VAL A 72 -26.97 0.43 -16.59
N PRO A 73 -27.75 0.83 -17.61
CA PRO A 73 -28.26 2.19 -17.72
C PRO A 73 -29.33 2.47 -16.65
N ALA A 74 -29.49 3.73 -16.29
CA ALA A 74 -30.49 4.20 -15.33
C ALA A 74 -31.90 3.69 -15.63
N ALA A 75 -32.29 3.65 -16.90
CA ALA A 75 -33.61 3.17 -17.35
C ALA A 75 -33.87 1.71 -16.94
N ALA A 76 -32.85 0.84 -16.97
CA ALA A 76 -32.99 -0.55 -16.55
C ALA A 76 -33.21 -0.68 -15.04
N TRP A 77 -32.57 0.17 -14.24
CA TRP A 77 -32.79 0.23 -12.79
C TRP A 77 -34.18 0.76 -12.44
N GLN A 78 -34.63 1.81 -13.13
CA GLN A 78 -35.98 2.35 -12.96
C GLN A 78 -37.05 1.33 -13.38
N ALA A 79 -36.87 0.60 -14.47
CA ALA A 79 -37.80 -0.45 -14.88
C ALA A 79 -37.94 -1.56 -13.82
N ARG A 80 -36.82 -1.98 -13.21
CA ARG A 80 -36.84 -2.94 -12.10
C ARG A 80 -37.57 -2.39 -10.87
N LEU A 81 -37.33 -1.13 -10.53
CA LEU A 81 -38.00 -0.46 -9.41
C LEU A 81 -39.52 -0.36 -9.65
N ARG A 82 -39.94 0.07 -10.85
CA ARG A 82 -41.35 0.16 -11.23
C ARG A 82 -42.03 -1.21 -11.14
N ALA A 83 -41.41 -2.25 -11.71
CA ALA A 83 -41.92 -3.61 -11.64
C ALA A 83 -42.08 -4.10 -10.19
N ARG A 84 -41.13 -3.76 -9.30
CA ARG A 84 -41.23 -4.07 -7.86
C ARG A 84 -42.40 -3.36 -7.19
N LEU A 85 -42.58 -2.07 -7.44
CA LEU A 85 -43.67 -1.30 -6.83
C LEU A 85 -45.05 -1.77 -7.31
N LEU A 86 -45.17 -2.09 -8.61
CA LEU A 86 -46.39 -2.70 -9.17
C LEU A 86 -46.68 -4.07 -8.53
N ALA A 87 -45.64 -4.89 -8.31
CA ALA A 87 -45.78 -6.18 -7.61
C ALA A 87 -46.18 -6.03 -6.13
N ASN A 88 -45.96 -4.86 -5.55
CA ASN A 88 -46.44 -4.48 -4.21
C ASN A 88 -47.83 -3.82 -4.25
N ASN A 89 -48.58 -3.99 -5.34
CA ASN A 89 -49.93 -3.48 -5.55
C ASN A 89 -50.07 -1.95 -5.57
N LEU A 90 -49.01 -1.19 -5.89
CA LEU A 90 -49.16 0.23 -6.21
C LEU A 90 -49.77 0.41 -7.60
N SER A 91 -50.64 1.40 -7.75
CA SER A 91 -51.15 1.81 -9.07
C SER A 91 -50.03 2.45 -9.91
N ALA A 92 -50.14 2.39 -11.24
CA ALA A 92 -49.14 3.00 -12.13
C ALA A 92 -48.94 4.50 -11.86
N ALA A 93 -49.99 5.22 -11.48
CA ALA A 93 -49.90 6.64 -11.10
C ALA A 93 -49.10 6.83 -9.80
N ALA A 94 -49.39 6.03 -8.76
CA ALA A 94 -48.67 6.09 -7.49
C ALA A 94 -47.19 5.68 -7.64
N VAL A 95 -46.88 4.79 -8.60
CA VAL A 95 -45.50 4.42 -8.93
C VAL A 95 -44.71 5.63 -9.42
N GLU A 96 -45.25 6.41 -10.35
CA GLU A 96 -44.54 7.60 -10.86
C GLU A 96 -44.35 8.68 -9.80
N GLU A 97 -45.27 8.79 -8.83
CA GLU A 97 -45.11 9.67 -7.66
C GLU A 97 -44.03 9.16 -6.69
N ALA A 98 -43.96 7.84 -6.47
CA ALA A 98 -43.03 7.22 -5.53
C ALA A 98 -41.57 7.21 -6.03
N VAL A 99 -41.34 7.04 -7.34
CA VAL A 99 -39.99 6.94 -7.94
C VAL A 99 -39.05 8.09 -7.52
N PRO A 100 -39.39 9.39 -7.64
CA PRO A 100 -38.51 10.48 -7.22
C PRO A 100 -38.28 10.51 -5.70
N LEU A 101 -39.27 10.14 -4.88
CA LEU A 101 -39.14 10.06 -3.42
C LEU A 101 -38.13 8.96 -3.02
N LEU A 102 -38.16 7.83 -3.73
CA LEU A 102 -37.25 6.72 -3.50
C LEU A 102 -35.79 7.04 -3.86
N LYS A 103 -35.57 7.92 -4.85
CA LYS A 103 -34.22 8.46 -5.13
C LYS A 103 -33.70 9.31 -3.98
N ARG A 104 -34.56 10.11 -3.36
CA ARG A 104 -34.19 10.89 -2.16
C ARG A 104 -33.91 9.98 -0.98
N LEU A 105 -34.70 8.91 -0.81
CA LEU A 105 -34.49 7.92 0.25
C LEU A 105 -33.12 7.22 0.12
N TYR A 106 -32.68 6.94 -1.11
CA TYR A 106 -31.33 6.44 -1.35
C TYR A 106 -30.27 7.41 -0.80
N GLY A 107 -30.42 8.72 -1.04
CA GLY A 107 -29.51 9.75 -0.52
C GLY A 107 -29.46 9.85 1.01
N GLU A 108 -30.54 9.49 1.71
CA GLU A 108 -30.54 9.44 3.18
C GLU A 108 -29.87 8.18 3.73
N ILE A 109 -30.07 7.03 3.08
CA ILE A 109 -29.45 5.76 3.47
C ILE A 109 -27.95 5.75 3.09
N VAL A 110 -27.62 6.36 1.96
CA VAL A 110 -26.26 6.48 1.40
C VAL A 110 -25.90 7.96 1.20
N PRO A 111 -25.61 8.73 2.27
CA PRO A 111 -25.33 10.16 2.18
C PRO A 111 -24.13 10.51 1.30
N SER A 112 -23.20 9.57 1.11
CA SER A 112 -22.08 9.73 0.16
C SER A 112 -22.52 9.96 -1.28
N PHE A 113 -23.77 9.64 -1.64
CA PHE A 113 -24.35 9.95 -2.94
C PHE A 113 -24.47 11.47 -3.17
N LEU A 114 -24.77 12.22 -2.11
CA LEU A 114 -24.95 13.67 -2.16
C LEU A 114 -23.65 14.41 -1.81
N VAL A 115 -22.96 13.95 -0.76
CA VAL A 115 -21.76 14.61 -0.23
C VAL A 115 -20.67 13.57 -0.02
N LYS A 116 -19.55 13.72 -0.73
CA LYS A 116 -18.39 12.82 -0.61
C LYS A 116 -18.00 12.54 0.85
N GLY A 117 -17.91 11.26 1.20
CA GLY A 117 -17.46 10.82 2.53
C GLY A 117 -18.49 11.01 3.64
N ALA A 118 -19.71 11.46 3.33
CA ALA A 118 -20.80 11.51 4.28
C ALA A 118 -21.40 10.10 4.49
N GLY A 119 -21.90 9.83 5.70
CA GLY A 119 -22.63 8.61 6.02
C GLY A 119 -21.97 7.77 7.11
N ASP A 120 -22.80 7.23 7.98
CA ASP A 120 -22.45 6.23 8.99
C ASP A 120 -23.25 4.95 8.69
N ALA A 121 -22.55 3.84 8.48
CA ALA A 121 -23.17 2.56 8.19
C ALA A 121 -24.11 2.09 9.32
N GLN A 122 -23.86 2.49 10.57
CA GLN A 122 -24.76 2.17 11.68
C GLN A 122 -26.05 3.00 11.63
N ALA A 123 -26.01 4.23 11.12
CA ALA A 123 -27.19 5.06 10.95
C ALA A 123 -28.17 4.47 9.93
N ALA A 124 -27.69 3.69 8.96
CA ALA A 124 -28.54 2.96 8.00
C ALA A 124 -29.51 1.98 8.69
N ASN A 125 -29.19 1.48 9.89
CA ASN A 125 -30.08 0.58 10.65
C ASN A 125 -31.42 1.22 11.02
N ALA A 126 -31.50 2.56 11.08
CA ALA A 126 -32.75 3.26 11.32
C ALA A 126 -33.77 3.02 10.19
N PHE A 127 -33.31 2.77 8.97
CA PHE A 127 -34.12 2.53 7.79
C PHE A 127 -34.46 1.04 7.59
N ALA A 128 -33.76 0.11 8.26
CA ALA A 128 -33.92 -1.32 8.03
C ALA A 128 -35.37 -1.80 8.18
N SER A 129 -36.02 -1.41 9.29
CA SER A 129 -37.39 -1.84 9.58
C SER A 129 -38.43 -1.21 8.64
N PRO A 130 -38.43 0.11 8.37
CA PRO A 130 -39.32 0.71 7.38
C PRO A 130 -39.26 0.08 5.98
N LEU A 131 -38.08 -0.36 5.54
CA LEU A 131 -37.93 -0.99 4.22
C LEU A 131 -38.67 -2.33 4.10
N VAL A 132 -38.93 -3.01 5.22
CA VAL A 132 -39.54 -4.36 5.25
C VAL A 132 -40.89 -4.42 5.96
N ASP A 133 -41.30 -3.34 6.61
CA ASP A 133 -42.52 -3.25 7.40
C ASP A 133 -43.13 -1.86 7.28
N ALA A 134 -44.28 -1.80 6.61
CA ALA A 134 -45.07 -0.59 6.37
C ALA A 134 -45.64 0.06 7.65
N ASN A 135 -45.54 -0.58 8.80
CA ASN A 135 -45.97 0.00 10.08
C ASN A 135 -44.79 0.48 10.93
N SER A 136 -43.55 0.22 10.51
CA SER A 136 -42.39 0.60 11.30
C SER A 136 -42.11 2.10 11.23
N LEU A 137 -42.17 2.78 12.37
CA LEU A 137 -41.79 4.20 12.55
C LEU A 137 -40.27 4.41 12.69
N GLY A 138 -39.46 3.41 12.32
CA GLY A 138 -37.99 3.52 12.36
C GLY A 138 -37.49 4.68 11.50
N GLY A 139 -36.52 5.45 11.98
CA GLY A 139 -35.98 6.61 11.24
C GLY A 139 -36.87 7.87 11.27
N GLU A 140 -38.13 7.78 11.70
CA GLU A 140 -39.07 8.92 11.76
C GLU A 140 -39.07 9.64 13.12
N ALA A 141 -38.42 9.08 14.14
CA ALA A 141 -38.33 9.67 15.48
C ALA A 141 -37.73 11.09 15.51
N LYS A 142 -36.84 11.43 14.56
CA LYS A 142 -36.33 12.80 14.41
C LYS A 142 -37.40 13.77 13.92
N ALA A 143 -38.23 13.35 12.96
CA ALA A 143 -39.34 14.17 12.44
C ALA A 143 -40.42 14.37 13.51
N ALA A 144 -40.76 13.33 14.27
CA ALA A 144 -41.68 13.44 15.40
C ALA A 144 -41.18 14.41 16.49
N LYS A 145 -39.87 14.36 16.82
CA LYS A 145 -39.25 15.31 17.75
C LYS A 145 -39.16 16.72 17.19
N ALA A 146 -38.98 16.88 15.88
CA ALA A 146 -39.00 18.17 15.21
C ALA A 146 -40.39 18.82 15.30
N GLY A 147 -41.45 18.06 15.01
CA GLY A 147 -42.83 18.53 15.18
C GLY A 147 -43.12 18.98 16.61
N ALA A 148 -42.70 18.19 17.60
CA ALA A 148 -42.87 18.52 19.02
C ALA A 148 -42.02 19.72 19.50
N LEU A 149 -41.06 20.19 18.70
CA LEU A 149 -40.23 21.36 18.98
C LEU A 149 -40.52 22.53 18.03
N SER A 150 -41.51 22.41 17.14
CA SER A 150 -41.79 23.38 16.08
C SER A 150 -42.12 24.78 16.62
N GLU A 151 -42.85 24.85 17.74
CA GLU A 151 -43.19 26.09 18.45
C GLU A 151 -41.95 26.87 18.93
N LEU A 152 -40.84 26.16 19.20
CA LEU A 152 -39.59 26.78 19.64
C LEU A 152 -38.71 27.29 18.49
N ILE A 153 -39.02 26.90 17.25
CA ILE A 153 -38.27 27.36 16.06
C ILE A 153 -38.36 28.89 15.93
N ALA A 154 -39.51 29.48 16.24
CA ALA A 154 -39.71 30.93 16.21
C ALA A 154 -38.94 31.68 17.32
N CYS A 155 -38.61 30.99 18.42
CA CYS A 155 -37.94 31.59 19.59
C CYS A 155 -36.41 31.46 19.55
N ARG A 156 -35.84 30.69 18.60
CA ARG A 156 -34.40 30.35 18.56
C ARG A 156 -33.46 31.56 18.42
N ASP A 157 -33.96 32.63 17.80
CA ASP A 157 -33.20 33.85 17.50
C ASP A 157 -33.19 34.81 18.70
N GLN A 158 -33.98 34.53 19.74
CA GLN A 158 -33.96 35.28 20.99
C GLN A 158 -32.73 34.92 21.85
N PRO A 159 -32.23 35.86 22.67
CA PRO A 159 -31.27 35.58 23.73
C PRO A 159 -31.67 34.37 24.57
N LEU A 160 -30.71 33.48 24.90
CA LEU A 160 -30.98 32.21 25.61
C LEU A 160 -31.74 32.41 26.93
N GLU A 161 -31.53 33.54 27.60
CA GLU A 161 -32.19 33.91 28.86
C GLU A 161 -33.71 34.12 28.71
N LEU A 162 -34.17 34.58 27.54
CA LEU A 162 -35.55 35.01 27.33
C LEU A 162 -36.52 33.89 26.94
N TRP A 163 -36.04 32.82 26.30
CA TRP A 163 -36.89 31.70 25.87
C TRP A 163 -36.73 30.45 26.76
N ARG A 164 -36.04 30.57 27.91
CA ARG A 164 -35.84 29.45 28.84
C ARG A 164 -37.17 28.86 29.33
N ASP A 165 -38.05 29.70 29.84
CA ASP A 165 -39.31 29.27 30.45
C ASP A 165 -40.25 28.69 29.39
N GLN A 166 -40.23 29.27 28.19
CA GLN A 166 -40.99 28.80 27.03
C GLN A 166 -40.48 27.44 26.53
N ALA A 167 -39.15 27.25 26.44
CA ALA A 167 -38.55 25.95 26.12
C ALA A 167 -38.87 24.90 27.18
N GLN A 168 -38.83 25.25 28.47
CA GLN A 168 -39.21 24.35 29.55
C GLN A 168 -40.68 23.95 29.48
N ALA A 169 -41.58 24.89 29.17
CA ALA A 169 -43.00 24.62 28.99
C ALA A 169 -43.25 23.63 27.84
N VAL A 170 -42.64 23.84 26.66
CA VAL A 170 -42.76 22.94 25.51
C VAL A 170 -42.15 21.56 25.78
N ILE A 171 -40.97 21.50 26.43
CA ILE A 171 -40.33 20.23 26.83
C ILE A 171 -41.23 19.46 27.81
N LYS A 172 -41.89 20.16 28.74
CA LYS A 172 -42.80 19.56 29.72
C LYS A 172 -44.10 19.08 29.06
N ALA A 173 -44.67 19.87 28.16
CA ALA A 173 -45.87 19.51 27.40
C ALA A 173 -45.64 18.30 26.48
N ASN A 174 -44.44 18.19 25.90
CA ASN A 174 -44.06 17.10 24.98
C ASN A 174 -43.10 16.09 25.64
N ARG A 175 -43.21 15.91 26.96
CA ARG A 175 -42.26 15.10 27.74
C ARG A 175 -42.12 13.68 27.19
N ASP A 176 -43.21 13.05 26.79
CA ASP A 176 -43.17 11.67 26.32
C ASP A 176 -42.44 11.54 24.98
N THR A 177 -42.70 12.45 24.03
CA THR A 177 -42.06 12.48 22.71
C THR A 177 -40.59 12.88 22.78
N LEU A 178 -40.23 13.81 23.68
CA LEU A 178 -38.89 14.40 23.73
C LEU A 178 -37.94 13.67 24.69
N LEU A 179 -38.43 13.30 25.87
CA LEU A 179 -37.61 12.77 26.97
C LEU A 179 -37.80 11.27 27.20
N ASN A 180 -39.01 10.73 27.00
CA ASN A 180 -39.33 9.32 27.25
C ASN A 180 -39.33 8.44 26.00
N ALA A 181 -39.26 9.04 24.81
CA ALA A 181 -39.28 8.30 23.56
C ALA A 181 -38.13 7.27 23.48
N PRO A 182 -38.41 6.05 22.96
CA PRO A 182 -37.42 5.00 22.85
C PRO A 182 -36.23 5.41 21.98
N GLY A 183 -35.00 5.15 22.46
CA GLY A 183 -33.75 5.48 21.78
C GLY A 183 -32.74 6.21 22.66
N ARG A 184 -31.58 6.57 22.09
CA ARG A 184 -30.59 7.39 22.80
C ARG A 184 -31.15 8.80 22.99
N LYS A 185 -31.14 9.29 24.23
CA LYS A 185 -31.51 10.67 24.54
C LYS A 185 -30.55 11.64 23.85
N ALA A 186 -31.07 12.76 23.36
CA ALA A 186 -30.24 13.79 22.75
C ALA A 186 -29.37 14.45 23.83
N GLY A 187 -28.19 14.95 23.47
CA GLY A 187 -27.27 15.55 24.44
C GLY A 187 -27.82 16.80 25.16
N TRP A 188 -28.85 17.45 24.61
CA TRP A 188 -29.59 18.51 25.31
C TRP A 188 -30.56 17.93 26.35
N ALA A 189 -31.24 16.81 26.03
CA ALA A 189 -32.19 16.15 26.91
C ALA A 189 -31.50 15.44 28.08
N GLU A 190 -30.29 14.88 27.85
CA GLU A 190 -29.44 14.37 28.93
C GLU A 190 -29.06 15.49 29.90
N ALA A 191 -28.52 16.61 29.40
CA ALA A 191 -28.18 17.77 30.22
C ALA A 191 -29.38 18.39 30.95
N TYR A 192 -30.56 18.41 30.32
CA TYR A 192 -31.81 18.86 30.94
C TYR A 192 -32.25 17.97 32.12
N LEU A 193 -32.12 16.65 31.97
CA LEU A 193 -32.50 15.68 32.99
C LEU A 193 -31.51 15.58 34.15
N GLU A 194 -30.23 15.89 33.91
CA GLU A 194 -29.18 15.96 34.92
C GLU A 194 -29.31 17.20 35.83
N GLY A 195 -30.32 18.04 35.62
CA GLY A 195 -30.53 19.26 36.41
C GLY A 195 -29.51 20.35 36.12
N ALA A 196 -28.80 20.27 34.99
CA ALA A 196 -27.88 21.32 34.60
C ALA A 196 -28.66 22.63 34.36
N ASP A 197 -28.06 23.75 34.73
CA ASP A 197 -28.65 25.06 34.44
C ASP A 197 -28.87 25.24 32.92
N GLY A 198 -29.67 26.23 32.55
CA GLY A 198 -29.93 26.48 31.13
C GLY A 198 -28.68 26.78 30.29
N SER A 199 -27.55 27.14 30.91
CA SER A 199 -26.30 27.38 30.19
C SER A 199 -25.74 26.11 29.50
N ALA A 200 -26.07 24.92 30.01
CA ALA A 200 -25.56 23.65 29.48
C ALA A 200 -26.46 22.99 28.40
N TRP A 201 -27.80 23.09 28.53
CA TRP A 201 -28.73 22.43 27.61
C TRP A 201 -29.31 23.37 26.55
N GLN A 202 -29.51 24.67 26.83
CA GLN A 202 -30.12 25.60 25.88
C GLN A 202 -29.27 25.81 24.61
N PRO A 203 -27.92 25.91 24.66
CA PRO A 203 -27.11 25.99 23.43
C PRO A 203 -27.20 24.72 22.57
N LYS A 204 -27.29 23.55 23.21
CA LYS A 204 -27.42 22.26 22.51
C LYS A 204 -28.80 22.11 21.87
N LEU A 205 -29.86 22.57 22.54
CA LEU A 205 -31.20 22.60 21.99
C LEU A 205 -31.31 23.62 20.86
N LYS A 206 -30.76 24.82 21.03
CA LYS A 206 -30.71 25.84 19.97
C LYS A 206 -30.05 25.29 18.71
N LYS A 207 -28.88 24.66 18.85
CA LYS A 207 -28.20 24.00 17.73
C LYS A 207 -29.09 22.97 17.03
N LEU A 208 -29.85 22.18 17.78
CA LEU A 208 -30.81 21.24 17.20
C LEU A 208 -31.92 21.96 16.43
N LEU A 209 -32.48 23.05 16.97
CA LEU A 209 -33.49 23.88 16.29
C LEU A 209 -32.94 24.51 15.00
N ASP A 210 -31.70 25.01 15.03
CA ASP A 210 -31.00 25.54 13.85
C ASP A 210 -30.81 24.45 12.79
N ASP A 211 -30.37 23.26 13.20
CA ASP A 211 -30.19 22.11 12.32
C ASP A 211 -31.55 21.66 11.71
N LEU A 212 -32.63 21.68 12.49
CA LEU A 212 -33.98 21.32 12.05
C LEU A 212 -34.55 22.34 11.06
N ALA A 213 -34.45 23.63 11.36
CA ALA A 213 -34.92 24.68 10.47
C ALA A 213 -34.15 24.71 9.15
N LYS A 214 -32.84 24.49 9.22
CA LYS A 214 -32.01 24.31 8.02
C LYS A 214 -32.41 23.06 7.23
N ALA A 215 -32.84 22.01 7.92
CA ALA A 215 -33.32 20.80 7.27
C ALA A 215 -34.67 21.00 6.55
N GLU A 216 -35.60 21.74 7.14
CA GLU A 216 -36.88 22.13 6.52
C GLU A 216 -36.67 23.07 5.33
N ALA A 217 -35.92 24.16 5.51
CA ALA A 217 -35.65 25.14 4.46
C ALA A 217 -34.83 24.56 3.28
N GLY A 218 -33.96 23.59 3.56
CA GLY A 218 -33.14 22.91 2.55
C GLY A 218 -33.77 21.67 1.93
N GLY A 219 -35.00 21.29 2.30
CA GLY A 219 -35.64 20.07 1.82
C GLY A 219 -34.89 18.77 2.19
N THR A 220 -34.22 18.74 3.34
CA THR A 220 -33.48 17.58 3.87
C THR A 220 -34.16 16.92 5.08
N ALA A 221 -35.41 17.29 5.36
CA ALA A 221 -36.28 16.51 6.24
C ALA A 221 -36.42 15.07 5.71
N SER A 222 -36.57 14.12 6.64
CA SER A 222 -36.69 12.69 6.30
C SER A 222 -37.81 12.48 5.28
N VAL A 223 -37.49 11.82 4.16
CA VAL A 223 -38.45 11.52 3.10
C VAL A 223 -39.33 10.32 3.43
N LEU A 224 -39.01 9.55 4.48
CA LEU A 224 -39.74 8.33 4.87
C LEU A 224 -41.26 8.56 5.04
N PRO A 225 -41.74 9.62 5.73
CA PRO A 225 -43.18 9.87 5.83
C PRO A 225 -43.86 10.09 4.47
N ALA A 226 -43.21 10.77 3.53
CA ALA A 226 -43.73 10.98 2.19
C ALA A 226 -43.74 9.67 1.37
N VAL A 227 -42.69 8.85 1.49
CA VAL A 227 -42.65 7.52 0.85
C VAL A 227 -43.76 6.61 1.40
N ARG A 228 -44.04 6.70 2.71
CA ARG A 228 -45.14 5.97 3.35
C ARG A 228 -46.51 6.47 2.89
N ALA A 229 -46.70 7.79 2.82
CA ALA A 229 -47.94 8.40 2.34
C ALA A 229 -48.24 8.02 0.88
N ALA A 230 -47.21 7.88 0.04
CA ALA A 230 -47.31 7.37 -1.33
C ALA A 230 -47.60 5.86 -1.41
N GLY A 231 -47.74 5.16 -0.28
CA GLY A 231 -48.03 3.73 -0.21
C GLY A 231 -46.85 2.83 -0.62
N ALA A 232 -45.65 3.38 -0.84
CA ALA A 232 -44.52 2.65 -1.43
C ALA A 232 -43.78 1.70 -0.45
N LEU A 233 -44.15 1.68 0.83
CA LEU A 233 -43.59 0.75 1.83
C LEU A 233 -44.53 -0.44 2.07
N PRO A 234 -44.01 -1.65 2.35
CA PRO A 234 -42.59 -1.99 2.38
C PRO A 234 -42.02 -2.19 0.97
N LEU A 235 -40.71 -2.03 0.79
CA LEU A 235 -40.05 -2.18 -0.51
C LEU A 235 -39.61 -3.63 -0.77
N MET A 236 -39.41 -4.42 0.27
CA MET A 236 -39.05 -5.83 0.14
C MET A 236 -39.51 -6.62 1.36
N PRO A 237 -39.78 -7.93 1.25
CA PRO A 237 -39.94 -8.76 2.42
C PRO A 237 -38.62 -8.88 3.20
N PRO A 238 -38.65 -9.21 4.51
CA PRO A 238 -37.44 -9.59 5.24
C PRO A 238 -36.68 -10.70 4.50
N VAL A 239 -35.37 -10.54 4.31
CA VAL A 239 -34.48 -11.52 3.67
C VAL A 239 -34.46 -12.82 4.47
N GLY A 240 -34.60 -12.73 5.80
CA GLY A 240 -34.71 -13.88 6.69
C GLY A 240 -36.09 -14.55 6.71
N LYS A 241 -37.12 -14.04 6.02
CA LYS A 241 -38.48 -14.59 6.10
C LYS A 241 -38.48 -16.08 5.69
N GLY A 242 -38.97 -16.95 6.58
CA GLY A 242 -38.98 -18.40 6.37
C GLY A 242 -37.60 -19.08 6.40
N ARG A 243 -36.53 -18.36 6.77
CA ARG A 243 -35.15 -18.88 6.85
C ARG A 243 -34.47 -18.59 8.19
N VAL A 244 -34.76 -17.45 8.86
CA VAL A 244 -34.18 -17.08 10.17
C VAL A 244 -35.27 -16.73 11.19
N GLN A 245 -35.26 -17.38 12.35
CA GLN A 245 -36.18 -17.09 13.43
C GLN A 245 -35.76 -15.75 14.06
N ALA A 246 -36.65 -14.77 14.01
CA ALA A 246 -36.41 -13.44 14.54
C ALA A 246 -37.30 -13.17 15.75
N SER A 247 -36.76 -12.49 16.76
CA SER A 247 -37.50 -12.04 17.95
C SER A 247 -38.30 -10.74 17.71
N GLY A 248 -38.44 -10.31 16.44
CA GLY A 248 -39.09 -9.09 15.98
C GLY A 248 -39.10 -9.04 14.45
N THR A 249 -39.46 -7.92 13.82
CA THR A 249 -39.57 -7.81 12.35
C THR A 249 -38.29 -8.19 11.60
N LEU A 250 -37.11 -7.90 12.19
CA LEU A 250 -35.80 -8.19 11.61
C LEU A 250 -34.86 -8.80 12.65
N SER A 251 -34.09 -9.82 12.23
CA SER A 251 -32.98 -10.34 13.03
C SER A 251 -31.81 -9.35 13.09
N LYS A 252 -30.98 -9.45 14.13
CA LYS A 252 -29.74 -8.64 14.23
C LYS A 252 -28.77 -8.92 13.08
N HIS A 253 -28.69 -10.18 12.64
CA HIS A 253 -27.85 -10.59 11.51
C HIS A 253 -28.28 -9.96 10.19
N GLU A 254 -29.59 -9.74 10.00
CA GLU A 254 -30.12 -9.08 8.80
C GLU A 254 -29.85 -7.58 8.79
N ARG A 255 -30.01 -6.90 9.94
CA ARG A 255 -29.60 -5.48 10.10
C ARG A 255 -28.13 -5.27 9.77
N VAL A 256 -27.28 -6.19 10.19
CA VAL A 256 -25.85 -6.22 9.81
C VAL A 256 -25.67 -6.32 8.29
N GLY A 257 -26.52 -7.07 7.59
CA GLY A 257 -26.56 -7.13 6.13
C GLY A 257 -26.79 -5.75 5.50
N LEU A 258 -27.81 -5.01 5.94
CA LEU A 258 -28.07 -3.64 5.46
C LEU A 258 -26.92 -2.69 5.77
N ALA A 259 -26.40 -2.71 7.00
CA ALA A 259 -25.26 -1.88 7.37
C ALA A 259 -24.03 -2.15 6.49
N ASN A 260 -23.76 -3.41 6.17
CA ASN A 260 -22.70 -3.80 5.23
C ASN A 260 -22.96 -3.31 3.80
N ALA A 261 -24.20 -3.37 3.33
CA ALA A 261 -24.60 -2.84 2.01
C ALA A 261 -24.41 -1.33 1.93
N ALA A 262 -24.92 -0.59 2.92
CA ALA A 262 -24.80 0.86 3.02
C ALA A 262 -23.34 1.30 3.16
N ALA A 263 -22.52 0.59 3.94
CA ALA A 263 -21.08 0.85 4.04
C ALA A 263 -20.37 0.71 2.69
N ALA A 264 -20.68 -0.36 1.94
CA ALA A 264 -20.10 -0.61 0.63
C ALA A 264 -20.52 0.46 -0.39
N LEU A 265 -21.80 0.86 -0.41
CA LEU A 265 -22.31 1.90 -1.30
C LEU A 265 -21.77 3.29 -0.95
N ASN A 266 -21.65 3.64 0.34
CA ASN A 266 -21.04 4.92 0.73
C ASN A 266 -19.58 5.03 0.25
N ALA A 267 -18.81 3.95 0.40
CA ALA A 267 -17.45 3.89 -0.11
C ALA A 267 -17.38 3.96 -1.65
N TRP A 268 -18.30 3.31 -2.34
CA TRP A 268 -18.40 3.32 -3.80
C TRP A 268 -18.81 4.71 -4.35
N GLU A 269 -19.77 5.37 -3.72
CA GLU A 269 -20.19 6.73 -4.08
C GLU A 269 -19.10 7.77 -3.80
N SER A 270 -18.42 7.67 -2.66
CA SER A 270 -17.24 8.50 -2.39
C SER A 270 -16.16 8.32 -3.46
N LYS A 271 -16.02 7.10 -4.00
CA LYS A 271 -15.08 6.80 -5.09
C LYS A 271 -15.51 7.42 -6.41
N ARG A 272 -16.82 7.55 -6.68
CA ARG A 272 -17.37 8.26 -7.85
C ARG A 272 -16.89 9.72 -7.85
N PHE A 273 -17.05 10.42 -6.72
CA PHE A 273 -16.56 11.81 -6.59
C PHE A 273 -15.05 11.93 -6.81
N ASP A 274 -14.24 11.02 -6.24
CA ASP A 274 -12.79 11.01 -6.45
C ASP A 274 -12.42 10.80 -7.93
N MET A 275 -13.13 9.91 -8.62
CA MET A 275 -12.88 9.60 -10.03
C MET A 275 -13.30 10.75 -10.94
N GLN A 276 -14.48 11.33 -10.70
CA GLN A 276 -14.97 12.49 -11.43
C GLN A 276 -14.01 13.66 -11.29
N ALA A 277 -13.66 14.05 -10.05
CA ALA A 277 -12.73 15.15 -9.80
C ALA A 277 -11.33 14.89 -10.40
N ALA A 278 -10.87 13.63 -10.46
CA ALA A 278 -9.61 13.28 -11.10
C ALA A 278 -9.71 13.38 -12.64
N ARG A 279 -10.85 12.99 -13.22
CA ARG A 279 -11.12 13.09 -14.66
C ARG A 279 -11.28 14.55 -15.09
N ASP A 280 -12.04 15.36 -14.35
CA ASP A 280 -12.22 16.79 -14.64
C ASP A 280 -10.88 17.53 -14.66
N LYS A 281 -10.02 17.26 -13.67
CA LYS A 281 -8.64 17.77 -13.66
C LYS A 281 -7.81 17.32 -14.86
N LEU A 282 -8.07 16.14 -15.42
CA LEU A 282 -7.38 15.68 -16.64
C LEU A 282 -7.93 16.39 -17.88
N VAL A 283 -9.25 16.54 -17.99
CA VAL A 283 -9.91 17.28 -19.07
C VAL A 283 -9.42 18.72 -19.11
N GLU A 284 -9.47 19.41 -17.97
CA GLU A 284 -8.99 20.79 -17.82
C GLU A 284 -7.51 20.91 -18.22
N ARG A 285 -6.66 19.96 -17.77
CA ARG A 285 -5.25 19.96 -18.15
C ARG A 285 -5.03 19.73 -19.64
N VAL A 286 -5.82 18.85 -20.28
CA VAL A 286 -5.74 18.62 -21.73
C VAL A 286 -6.17 19.88 -22.48
N ALA A 287 -7.27 20.52 -22.07
CA ALA A 287 -7.75 21.77 -22.66
C ALA A 287 -6.74 22.91 -22.51
N ASN A 288 -6.14 23.08 -21.32
CA ASN A 288 -5.07 24.06 -21.10
C ASN A 288 -3.85 23.79 -21.98
N TRP A 289 -3.49 22.52 -22.21
CA TRP A 289 -2.43 22.16 -23.16
C TRP A 289 -2.77 22.53 -24.60
N GLN A 290 -4.00 22.25 -25.04
CA GLN A 290 -4.47 22.57 -26.37
C GLN A 290 -4.54 24.07 -26.63
N ARG A 291 -4.94 24.85 -25.63
CA ARG A 291 -5.06 26.31 -25.72
C ARG A 291 -3.72 27.02 -25.61
N ASP A 292 -2.93 26.70 -24.58
CA ASP A 292 -1.78 27.53 -24.19
C ASP A 292 -0.45 27.03 -24.77
N PHE A 293 -0.35 25.75 -25.15
CA PHE A 293 0.91 25.14 -25.56
C PHE A 293 0.92 24.70 -27.03
N LEU A 294 -0.08 23.95 -27.49
CA LEU A 294 -0.05 23.35 -28.83
C LEU A 294 0.05 24.35 -30.00
N PRO A 295 -0.53 25.56 -29.96
CA PRO A 295 -0.43 26.48 -31.11
C PRO A 295 1.01 26.81 -31.49
N GLY A 296 1.93 26.91 -30.52
CA GLY A 296 3.37 27.13 -30.76
C GLY A 296 4.15 25.89 -31.20
N TYR A 297 3.51 24.71 -31.31
CA TYR A 297 4.16 23.45 -31.71
C TYR A 297 3.38 22.70 -32.78
N GLN A 298 2.48 23.35 -33.54
CA GLN A 298 1.58 22.65 -34.46
C GLN A 298 2.33 21.87 -35.54
N ALA A 299 3.33 22.47 -36.20
CA ALA A 299 4.16 21.77 -37.19
C ALA A 299 4.89 20.57 -36.58
N ALA A 300 5.43 20.71 -35.36
CA ALA A 300 6.10 19.62 -34.65
C ALA A 300 5.12 18.49 -34.27
N LEU A 301 3.89 18.86 -33.90
CA LEU A 301 2.82 17.91 -33.63
C LEU A 301 2.49 17.10 -34.88
N ASP A 302 2.30 17.75 -36.03
CA ASP A 302 1.93 17.08 -37.28
C ASP A 302 3.02 16.09 -37.75
N ALA A 303 4.29 16.49 -37.69
CA ALA A 303 5.42 15.60 -37.99
C ALA A 303 5.46 14.37 -37.07
N ILE A 304 5.25 14.57 -35.76
CA ILE A 304 5.19 13.47 -34.78
C ILE A 304 3.96 12.58 -35.02
N ARG A 305 2.81 13.14 -35.41
CA ARG A 305 1.59 12.37 -35.69
C ARG A 305 1.77 11.48 -36.92
N ALA A 306 2.47 11.95 -37.95
CA ALA A 306 2.81 11.14 -39.12
C ALA A 306 3.70 9.94 -38.75
N LEU A 307 4.75 10.15 -37.96
CA LEU A 307 5.59 9.07 -37.43
C LEU A 307 4.76 8.05 -36.63
N GLU A 308 3.88 8.55 -35.75
CA GLU A 308 3.08 7.69 -34.88
C GLU A 308 2.10 6.80 -35.66
N ALA A 309 1.53 7.31 -36.75
CA ALA A 309 0.70 6.54 -37.66
C ALA A 309 1.51 5.44 -38.36
N ALA A 310 2.66 5.80 -38.96
CA ALA A 310 3.53 4.83 -39.63
C ALA A 310 4.01 3.72 -38.68
N GLU A 311 4.32 4.06 -37.42
CA GLU A 311 4.73 3.08 -36.41
C GLU A 311 3.56 2.19 -35.95
N THR A 312 2.33 2.73 -35.94
CA THR A 312 1.12 1.93 -35.67
C THR A 312 0.92 0.87 -36.75
N ASP A 313 1.03 1.26 -38.02
CA ASP A 313 0.85 0.35 -39.16
C ASP A 313 1.93 -0.73 -39.19
N ARG A 314 3.19 -0.36 -38.92
CA ARG A 314 4.27 -1.34 -38.76
C ARG A 314 4.00 -2.32 -37.62
N LEU A 315 3.61 -1.83 -36.44
CA LEU A 315 3.33 -2.69 -35.30
C LEU A 315 2.14 -3.63 -35.57
N ARG A 316 1.15 -3.20 -36.35
CA ARG A 316 0.05 -4.07 -36.82
C ARG A 316 0.55 -5.14 -37.79
N ALA A 317 1.45 -4.79 -38.71
CA ALA A 317 2.05 -5.75 -39.64
C ALA A 317 2.96 -6.78 -38.96
N GLU A 318 3.71 -6.38 -37.92
CA GLU A 318 4.63 -7.26 -37.18
C GLU A 318 3.96 -8.03 -36.04
N ALA A 319 2.82 -7.55 -35.51
CA ALA A 319 2.15 -8.20 -34.40
C ALA A 319 1.37 -9.44 -34.87
N LEU A 320 1.65 -10.59 -34.24
CA LEU A 320 0.88 -11.83 -34.37
C LEU A 320 -0.49 -11.73 -33.64
N GLY A 321 -1.27 -10.67 -33.88
CA GLY A 321 -2.64 -10.48 -33.36
C GLY A 321 -3.21 -9.05 -33.45
N ASN A 322 -4.54 -8.95 -33.66
CA ASN A 322 -5.34 -7.72 -33.92
C ASN A 322 -5.52 -6.73 -32.74
N GLU A 323 -4.76 -6.84 -31.64
CA GLU A 323 -4.93 -5.98 -30.44
C GLU A 323 -3.95 -4.78 -30.37
N ALA A 324 -3.36 -4.36 -31.49
CA ALA A 324 -2.43 -3.23 -31.50
C ALA A 324 -3.18 -1.89 -31.30
N THR A 325 -3.14 -1.36 -30.08
CA THR A 325 -3.53 0.03 -29.78
C THR A 325 -2.65 1.00 -30.56
N ASP A 326 -3.22 2.10 -31.04
CA ASP A 326 -2.48 3.17 -31.73
C ASP A 326 -1.21 3.56 -30.97
N TYR A 327 -0.09 3.57 -31.68
CA TYR A 327 1.19 3.97 -31.13
C TYR A 327 1.20 5.48 -30.90
N ARG A 328 1.70 5.88 -29.73
CA ARG A 328 1.97 7.27 -29.36
C ARG A 328 3.31 7.34 -28.65
N ILE A 329 4.14 8.32 -28.99
CA ILE A 329 5.42 8.56 -28.32
C ILE A 329 5.17 8.83 -26.84
N ARG A 330 5.94 8.18 -25.97
CA ARG A 330 5.86 8.39 -24.52
C ARG A 330 7.16 8.96 -23.95
N PRO A 331 7.11 9.62 -22.79
CA PRO A 331 8.30 10.13 -22.11
C PRO A 331 9.38 9.06 -21.85
N ARG A 332 8.96 7.79 -21.69
CA ARG A 332 9.86 6.65 -21.48
C ARG A 332 10.73 6.27 -22.69
N GLU A 333 10.34 6.72 -23.87
CA GLU A 333 11.06 6.45 -25.13
C GLU A 333 12.09 7.55 -25.41
N LEU A 334 12.00 8.69 -24.72
CA LEU A 334 12.95 9.81 -24.80
C LEU A 334 14.02 9.71 -23.70
N ARG A 335 13.60 9.57 -22.43
CA ARG A 335 14.46 9.53 -21.22
C ARG A 335 15.60 10.58 -21.25
N THR A 336 16.70 10.31 -20.54
CA THR A 336 17.90 11.16 -20.51
C THR A 336 18.59 11.24 -21.88
N SER A 337 18.45 10.20 -22.70
CA SER A 337 19.07 10.10 -24.02
C SER A 337 18.62 11.20 -24.97
N TRP A 338 17.34 11.59 -24.95
CA TRP A 338 16.84 12.66 -25.82
C TRP A 338 17.49 14.00 -25.50
N GLN A 339 17.59 14.36 -24.21
CA GLN A 339 18.21 15.62 -23.81
C GLN A 339 19.69 15.68 -24.25
N ARG A 340 20.45 14.61 -24.03
CA ARG A 340 21.86 14.54 -24.46
C ARG A 340 22.02 14.61 -25.98
N LEU A 341 21.18 13.87 -26.71
CA LEU A 341 21.21 13.89 -28.18
C LEU A 341 20.85 15.28 -28.71
N ARG A 342 19.82 15.93 -28.15
CA ARG A 342 19.40 17.29 -28.51
C ARG A 342 20.52 18.32 -28.27
N GLU A 343 21.17 18.25 -27.10
CA GLU A 343 22.33 19.10 -26.79
C GLU A 343 23.50 18.86 -27.74
N TRP A 344 23.73 17.61 -28.17
CA TRP A 344 24.77 17.28 -29.14
C TRP A 344 24.42 17.79 -30.55
N LEU A 345 23.19 17.55 -31.04
CA LEU A 345 22.72 18.02 -32.35
C LEU A 345 22.76 19.55 -32.46
N ALA A 346 22.42 20.26 -31.38
CA ALA A 346 22.51 21.71 -31.33
C ALA A 346 23.96 22.24 -31.46
N LYS A 347 24.96 21.44 -31.04
CA LYS A 347 26.39 21.75 -31.18
C LYS A 347 26.98 21.29 -32.53
N HIS A 348 26.32 20.36 -33.22
CA HIS A 348 26.80 19.76 -34.46
C HIS A 348 25.71 19.82 -35.56
N PRO A 349 25.29 21.03 -36.00
CA PRO A 349 24.21 21.17 -36.96
C PRO A 349 24.50 20.52 -38.32
N GLY A 350 25.78 20.43 -38.70
CA GLY A 350 26.26 19.82 -39.95
C GLY A 350 26.62 18.33 -39.88
N ALA A 351 26.34 17.64 -38.77
CA ALA A 351 26.69 16.23 -38.63
C ALA A 351 26.10 15.37 -39.77
N THR A 352 26.79 14.33 -40.23
CA THR A 352 26.21 13.38 -41.18
C THR A 352 25.17 12.47 -40.50
N ASP A 353 24.41 11.70 -41.28
CA ASP A 353 23.47 10.71 -40.71
C ASP A 353 24.22 9.61 -39.93
N ASP A 354 25.36 9.17 -40.47
CA ASP A 354 26.24 8.18 -39.83
C ASP A 354 26.82 8.69 -38.52
N GLU A 355 27.27 9.94 -38.46
CA GLU A 355 27.77 10.55 -37.23
C GLU A 355 26.68 10.65 -36.16
N ALA A 356 25.45 10.99 -36.57
CA ALA A 356 24.33 11.11 -35.65
C ALA A 356 23.86 9.73 -35.14
N GLU A 357 23.81 8.71 -36.00
CA GLU A 357 23.52 7.32 -35.62
C GLU A 357 24.63 6.73 -34.74
N ALA A 358 25.91 7.00 -35.03
CA ALA A 358 27.03 6.64 -34.17
C ALA A 358 26.87 7.26 -32.78
N GLN A 359 26.47 8.54 -32.70
CA GLN A 359 26.20 9.18 -31.41
C GLN A 359 25.02 8.54 -30.67
N VAL A 360 23.95 8.13 -31.36
CA VAL A 360 22.83 7.39 -30.74
C VAL A 360 23.33 6.07 -30.12
N ARG A 361 24.21 5.34 -30.82
CA ARG A 361 24.83 4.10 -30.31
C ARG A 361 25.76 4.36 -29.12
N THR A 362 26.56 5.41 -29.16
CA THR A 362 27.40 5.87 -28.04
C THR A 362 26.54 6.16 -26.80
N LEU A 363 25.47 6.95 -26.96
CA LEU A 363 24.54 7.23 -25.86
C LEU A 363 23.83 5.96 -25.35
N GLN A 364 23.56 4.99 -26.21
CA GLN A 364 22.99 3.71 -25.81
C GLN A 364 23.95 2.89 -24.95
N ALA A 365 25.24 2.85 -25.31
CA ALA A 365 26.29 2.21 -24.53
C ALA A 365 26.49 2.89 -23.17
N GLU A 366 26.64 4.22 -23.16
CA GLU A 366 26.84 5.01 -21.94
C GLU A 366 25.65 4.94 -20.97
N LEU A 367 24.45 5.19 -21.46
CA LEU A 367 23.27 5.34 -20.60
C LEU A 367 22.64 4.00 -20.22
N GLY A 368 22.89 2.95 -21.02
CA GLY A 368 22.38 1.59 -20.82
C GLY A 368 20.89 1.56 -20.45
N ARG A 369 20.58 1.33 -19.16
CA ARG A 369 19.19 1.24 -18.67
C ARG A 369 18.42 2.56 -18.71
N GLN A 370 19.11 3.69 -18.73
CA GLN A 370 18.52 5.03 -18.83
C GLN A 370 18.29 5.46 -20.27
N PHE A 371 18.78 4.71 -21.25
CA PHE A 371 18.53 4.97 -22.66
C PHE A 371 17.06 4.73 -23.04
N GLY A 372 16.56 5.56 -23.97
CA GLY A 372 15.21 5.52 -24.53
C GLY A 372 15.02 4.47 -25.62
N SER A 373 14.24 4.81 -26.64
CA SER A 373 14.04 3.98 -27.83
C SER A 373 15.08 4.33 -28.88
N HIS A 374 15.89 3.35 -29.31
CA HIS A 374 16.89 3.54 -30.35
C HIS A 374 16.25 4.04 -31.65
N ARG A 375 15.24 3.33 -32.15
CA ARG A 375 14.50 3.68 -33.38
C ARG A 375 13.94 5.10 -33.37
N LEU A 376 13.37 5.55 -32.25
CA LEU A 376 12.85 6.91 -32.14
C LEU A 376 13.97 7.96 -32.18
N LEU A 377 15.08 7.68 -31.49
CA LEU A 377 16.22 8.60 -31.45
C LEU A 377 16.94 8.68 -32.79
N SER A 378 17.10 7.56 -33.51
CA SER A 378 17.63 7.56 -34.87
C SER A 378 16.73 8.36 -35.82
N TRP A 379 15.40 8.21 -35.72
CA TRP A 379 14.47 9.06 -36.51
C TRP A 379 14.60 10.54 -36.16
N LEU A 380 14.75 10.90 -34.89
CA LEU A 380 14.95 12.29 -34.45
C LEU A 380 16.32 12.86 -34.87
N ALA A 381 17.32 12.00 -35.08
CA ALA A 381 18.66 12.35 -35.51
C ALA A 381 18.77 12.58 -37.04
N ALA A 382 17.85 11.99 -37.80
CA ALA A 382 17.81 12.08 -39.25
C ALA A 382 17.74 13.55 -39.73
N PRO A 383 18.45 13.93 -40.81
CA PRO A 383 18.56 15.32 -41.26
C PRO A 383 17.22 16.05 -41.40
N GLN A 384 16.18 15.36 -41.90
CA GLN A 384 14.86 15.94 -42.14
C GLN A 384 14.11 16.29 -40.84
N GLN A 385 14.54 15.76 -39.69
CA GLN A 385 13.84 15.89 -38.41
C GLN A 385 14.60 16.69 -37.37
N ARG A 386 15.86 17.08 -37.64
CA ARG A 386 16.72 17.80 -36.68
C ARG A 386 16.13 19.12 -36.21
N TRP A 387 15.29 19.77 -37.03
CA TRP A 387 14.57 20.98 -36.66
C TRP A 387 13.69 20.79 -35.40
N LEU A 388 13.24 19.56 -35.09
CA LEU A 388 12.53 19.24 -33.85
C LEU A 388 13.43 19.33 -32.60
N ALA A 389 14.74 19.07 -32.75
CA ALA A 389 15.72 19.18 -31.68
C ALA A 389 16.04 20.67 -31.37
N ILE A 390 16.10 21.50 -32.40
CA ILE A 390 16.45 22.94 -32.29
C ILE A 390 15.25 23.87 -32.45
N HIS A 391 14.03 23.36 -32.22
CA HIS A 391 12.80 24.13 -32.35
C HIS A 391 12.85 25.43 -31.54
N ALA A 392 12.40 26.54 -32.13
CA ALA A 392 12.52 27.90 -31.59
C ALA A 392 11.92 28.02 -30.18
N ASP A 393 10.74 27.45 -29.96
CA ASP A 393 10.05 27.45 -28.66
C ASP A 393 10.57 26.41 -27.65
N GLY A 394 11.66 25.70 -27.95
CA GLY A 394 12.31 24.74 -27.05
C GLY A 394 11.98 23.27 -27.33
N ASP A 395 11.96 22.43 -26.29
CA ASP A 395 11.84 20.97 -26.44
C ASP A 395 10.40 20.52 -26.82
N ALA A 396 10.09 20.58 -28.12
CA ALA A 396 8.79 20.21 -28.67
C ALA A 396 8.46 18.73 -28.42
N VAL A 397 9.43 17.84 -28.62
CA VAL A 397 9.25 16.38 -28.56
C VAL A 397 8.88 15.92 -27.15
N THR A 398 9.59 16.40 -26.12
CA THR A 398 9.25 16.07 -24.72
C THR A 398 7.88 16.60 -24.34
N ARG A 399 7.52 17.82 -24.78
CA ARG A 399 6.21 18.42 -24.50
C ARG A 399 5.08 17.61 -25.14
N ILE A 400 5.20 17.25 -26.41
CA ILE A 400 4.20 16.44 -27.13
C ILE A 400 4.09 15.03 -26.51
N ALA A 401 5.20 14.42 -26.08
CA ALA A 401 5.15 13.14 -25.37
C ALA A 401 4.41 13.24 -24.01
N VAL A 402 4.53 14.36 -23.29
CA VAL A 402 3.74 14.61 -22.07
C VAL A 402 2.26 14.78 -22.40
N TYR A 403 1.93 15.50 -23.47
CA TYR A 403 0.56 15.64 -23.96
C TYR A 403 -0.06 14.28 -24.34
N ASN A 404 0.66 13.44 -25.08
CA ASN A 404 0.24 12.06 -25.40
C ASN A 404 -0.06 11.22 -24.15
N GLU A 405 0.76 11.34 -23.11
CA GLU A 405 0.54 10.64 -21.84
C GLU A 405 -0.70 11.18 -21.11
N LEU A 406 -1.04 12.46 -21.25
CA LEU A 406 -2.29 13.02 -20.72
C LEU A 406 -3.52 12.49 -21.48
N LEU A 407 -3.48 12.50 -22.82
CA LEU A 407 -4.56 11.94 -23.64
C LEU A 407 -4.81 10.47 -23.31
N ARG A 408 -3.75 9.67 -23.24
CA ARG A 408 -3.84 8.25 -22.84
C ARG A 408 -4.42 8.06 -21.45
N LYS A 409 -4.09 8.94 -20.49
CA LYS A 409 -4.67 8.90 -19.13
C LYS A 409 -6.14 9.22 -19.16
N LEU A 410 -6.56 10.19 -19.97
CA LEU A 410 -7.95 10.59 -20.13
C LEU A 410 -8.80 9.52 -20.83
N GLU A 411 -8.27 8.92 -21.90
CA GLU A 411 -8.90 7.80 -22.61
C GLU A 411 -9.14 6.60 -21.68
N ARG A 412 -8.18 6.30 -20.80
CA ARG A 412 -8.28 5.22 -19.82
C ARG A 412 -9.00 5.59 -18.53
N ALA A 413 -9.31 6.88 -18.32
CA ALA A 413 -9.96 7.35 -17.11
C ALA A 413 -11.45 6.98 -17.16
N ARG A 414 -11.80 5.93 -16.41
CA ARG A 414 -13.19 5.50 -16.22
C ARG A 414 -14.05 6.63 -15.68
N GLN A 415 -15.27 6.72 -16.19
CA GLN A 415 -16.28 7.68 -15.73
C GLN A 415 -16.94 7.21 -14.43
N LEU A 416 -17.21 5.90 -14.32
CA LEU A 416 -17.86 5.31 -13.15
C LEU A 416 -16.96 4.30 -12.43
N PRO A 417 -16.99 4.23 -11.09
CA PRO A 417 -16.38 3.14 -10.36
C PRO A 417 -17.13 1.82 -10.60
N ILE A 418 -16.40 0.71 -10.68
CA ILE A 418 -17.03 -0.62 -10.75
C ILE A 418 -17.70 -0.94 -9.43
N TRP A 419 -18.98 -1.30 -9.49
CA TRP A 419 -19.71 -1.93 -8.40
C TRP A 419 -19.42 -3.43 -8.36
N THR A 420 -19.21 -3.96 -7.15
CA THR A 420 -19.05 -5.40 -6.89
C THR A 420 -19.88 -5.77 -5.68
N GLY A 421 -20.92 -6.57 -5.92
CA GLY A 421 -21.85 -7.04 -4.91
C GLY A 421 -21.20 -7.92 -3.84
N ALA A 422 -21.88 -8.07 -2.70
CA ALA A 422 -21.49 -9.04 -1.69
C ALA A 422 -21.71 -10.47 -2.21
N ASP A 423 -20.78 -11.37 -1.93
CA ASP A 423 -20.93 -12.81 -2.20
C ASP A 423 -20.15 -13.60 -1.15
N ALA A 424 -20.75 -14.64 -0.58
CA ALA A 424 -20.15 -15.39 0.53
C ALA A 424 -18.80 -16.05 0.19
N VAL A 425 -18.47 -16.24 -1.09
CA VAL A 425 -17.26 -16.93 -1.57
C VAL A 425 -16.28 -15.96 -2.25
N ARG A 426 -16.73 -15.29 -3.30
CA ARG A 426 -15.94 -14.44 -4.20
C ARG A 426 -15.66 -13.07 -3.59
N HIS A 427 -16.67 -12.43 -3.01
CA HIS A 427 -16.59 -11.07 -2.47
C HIS A 427 -17.16 -10.95 -1.05
N PRO A 428 -16.62 -11.73 -0.08
CA PRO A 428 -17.22 -11.85 1.23
C PRO A 428 -17.09 -10.57 2.05
N ARG A 429 -18.21 -10.14 2.62
CA ARG A 429 -18.31 -9.18 3.71
C ARG A 429 -18.16 -9.92 5.03
N PHE A 430 -17.58 -9.23 6.02
CA PHE A 430 -17.39 -9.82 7.35
C PHE A 430 -18.69 -9.73 8.14
N ALA A 431 -18.94 -10.73 8.98
CA ALA A 431 -19.99 -10.69 9.99
C ALA A 431 -19.46 -9.95 11.24
N PRO A 432 -19.86 -8.70 11.50
CA PRO A 432 -19.56 -8.00 12.74
C PRO A 432 -20.33 -8.58 13.93
N PHE A 433 -19.68 -8.52 15.09
CA PHE A 433 -20.25 -8.88 16.39
C PHE A 433 -19.94 -7.76 17.38
N ASP A 434 -20.90 -7.48 18.26
CA ASP A 434 -20.83 -6.43 19.26
C ASP A 434 -20.40 -6.97 20.63
N PRO A 435 -19.53 -6.26 21.37
CA PRO A 435 -19.22 -6.61 22.75
C PRO A 435 -20.45 -6.38 23.65
N PRO A 436 -20.48 -6.89 24.90
CA PRO A 436 -21.69 -6.86 25.74
C PRO A 436 -22.28 -5.46 26.01
N ALA A 437 -21.46 -4.42 25.98
CA ALA A 437 -21.91 -3.03 26.13
C ALA A 437 -22.73 -2.49 24.93
N ASN A 438 -22.60 -3.11 23.75
CA ASN A 438 -23.27 -2.71 22.51
C ASN A 438 -24.31 -3.75 22.07
N THR A 439 -25.36 -3.31 21.38
CA THR A 439 -26.54 -4.14 21.09
C THR A 439 -27.03 -4.08 19.64
N ASN A 440 -26.26 -3.43 18.75
CA ASN A 440 -26.67 -3.17 17.37
C ASN A 440 -26.46 -4.38 16.45
N ALA A 441 -25.43 -5.19 16.74
CA ALA A 441 -25.10 -6.43 16.05
C ALA A 441 -25.30 -7.64 16.99
N PRO A 442 -25.21 -8.88 16.47
CA PRO A 442 -25.15 -10.08 17.30
C PRO A 442 -24.03 -9.97 18.35
N GLY A 443 -24.31 -10.43 19.58
CA GLY A 443 -23.40 -10.27 20.70
C GLY A 443 -22.23 -11.27 20.66
N PHE A 444 -21.12 -10.88 21.28
CA PHE A 444 -20.07 -11.78 21.70
C PHE A 444 -19.57 -11.42 23.10
N GLU A 445 -19.05 -12.42 23.82
CA GLU A 445 -18.43 -12.24 25.12
C GLU A 445 -17.12 -13.03 25.20
N LEU A 446 -16.10 -12.44 25.82
CA LEU A 446 -14.86 -13.12 26.14
C LEU A 446 -14.85 -13.58 27.59
N GLU A 447 -14.34 -14.78 27.82
CA GLU A 447 -14.11 -15.33 29.15
C GLU A 447 -12.65 -15.78 29.27
N GLN A 448 -12.04 -15.57 30.44
CA GLN A 448 -10.71 -16.07 30.74
C GLN A 448 -10.83 -17.28 31.66
N ARG A 449 -10.69 -18.50 31.10
CA ARG A 449 -10.80 -19.74 31.88
C ARG A 449 -9.53 -20.08 32.66
N ARG A 450 -8.37 -19.77 32.09
CA ARG A 450 -7.04 -19.98 32.68
C ARG A 450 -6.09 -18.90 32.18
N GLU A 451 -4.93 -18.74 32.81
CA GLU A 451 -3.95 -17.74 32.41
C GLU A 451 -3.59 -17.87 30.91
N GLY A 452 -3.81 -16.78 30.18
CA GLY A 452 -3.57 -16.68 28.75
C GLY A 452 -4.47 -17.51 27.80
N ALA A 453 -5.50 -18.18 28.31
CA ALA A 453 -6.49 -18.90 27.51
C ALA A 453 -7.83 -18.16 27.52
N LEU A 454 -8.30 -17.77 26.33
CA LEU A 454 -9.56 -17.07 26.13
C LEU A 454 -10.60 -18.00 25.50
N THR A 455 -11.81 -18.02 26.05
CA THR A 455 -12.98 -18.63 25.44
C THR A 455 -13.90 -17.51 24.95
N LEU A 456 -14.52 -17.73 23.81
CA LEU A 456 -15.36 -16.76 23.12
C LEU A 456 -16.77 -17.33 22.98
N THR A 457 -17.75 -16.67 23.58
CA THR A 457 -19.16 -16.97 23.37
C THR A 457 -19.68 -16.12 22.21
N LEU A 458 -20.23 -16.76 21.18
CA LEU A 458 -20.70 -16.11 19.95
C LEU A 458 -22.14 -16.52 19.63
N SER A 459 -22.97 -15.53 19.31
CA SER A 459 -24.34 -15.76 18.84
C SER A 459 -24.40 -16.01 17.33
N LEU A 460 -24.46 -17.28 16.93
CA LEU A 460 -24.43 -17.74 15.53
C LEU A 460 -25.81 -18.23 15.08
N LEU A 461 -26.08 -18.17 13.78
CA LEU A 461 -27.26 -18.80 13.18
C LEU A 461 -26.99 -20.29 12.99
N ALA A 462 -27.74 -21.16 13.67
CA ALA A 462 -27.64 -22.60 13.55
C ALA A 462 -28.97 -23.21 13.04
N PRO A 463 -28.95 -24.34 12.32
CA PRO A 463 -30.18 -25.05 11.99
C PRO A 463 -30.99 -25.39 13.25
N ASP A 464 -32.29 -25.12 13.22
CA ASP A 464 -33.20 -25.47 14.31
C ASP A 464 -33.23 -27.00 14.47
N PRO A 465 -33.11 -27.52 15.70
CA PRO A 465 -33.25 -28.95 15.96
C PRO A 465 -34.61 -29.54 15.53
N LYS A 466 -35.69 -28.74 15.55
CA LYS A 466 -37.07 -29.14 15.25
C LYS A 466 -37.45 -28.88 13.79
N ASP A 467 -36.92 -27.82 13.18
CA ASP A 467 -37.11 -27.49 11.77
C ASP A 467 -35.76 -27.21 11.07
N LYS A 468 -35.22 -28.23 10.41
CA LYS A 468 -33.91 -28.11 9.74
C LYS A 468 -33.88 -27.06 8.62
N GLY A 469 -35.03 -26.60 8.13
CA GLY A 469 -35.12 -25.51 7.15
C GLY A 469 -34.93 -24.12 7.76
N MET A 470 -35.12 -24.01 9.07
CA MET A 470 -35.08 -22.76 9.83
C MET A 470 -33.75 -22.57 10.55
N LEU A 471 -33.23 -21.33 10.58
CA LEU A 471 -32.04 -20.97 11.33
C LEU A 471 -32.41 -20.19 12.59
N THR A 472 -31.87 -20.58 13.74
CA THR A 472 -32.10 -19.90 15.02
C THR A 472 -30.80 -19.32 15.58
N PRO A 473 -30.85 -18.10 16.16
CA PRO A 473 -29.73 -17.58 16.94
C PRO A 473 -29.42 -18.53 18.11
N THR A 474 -28.21 -19.08 18.14
CA THR A 474 -27.72 -20.00 19.16
C THR A 474 -26.34 -19.54 19.60
N ASP A 475 -26.12 -19.51 20.91
CA ASP A 475 -24.82 -19.15 21.47
C ASP A 475 -23.89 -20.36 21.52
N PHE A 476 -22.66 -20.17 21.05
CA PHE A 476 -21.61 -21.19 21.06
C PHE A 476 -20.40 -20.68 21.82
N ALA A 477 -19.94 -21.47 22.81
CA ALA A 477 -18.64 -21.27 23.44
C ALA A 477 -17.54 -21.89 22.57
N VAL A 478 -16.57 -21.08 22.15
CA VAL A 478 -15.48 -21.47 21.25
C VAL A 478 -14.15 -21.05 21.86
N ASP A 479 -13.27 -22.03 22.08
CA ASP A 479 -11.92 -21.72 22.57
C ASP A 479 -11.09 -21.01 21.51
N LEU A 480 -10.34 -20.01 21.94
CA LEU A 480 -9.41 -19.28 21.10
C LEU A 480 -8.00 -19.82 21.28
N VAL A 481 -7.31 -20.06 20.17
CA VAL A 481 -5.90 -20.47 20.20
C VAL A 481 -5.07 -19.32 20.76
N SER A 482 -4.22 -19.63 21.75
CA SER A 482 -3.28 -18.66 22.31
C SER A 482 -2.39 -18.08 21.21
N SER A 483 -2.28 -16.74 21.19
CA SER A 483 -1.50 -16.01 20.20
C SER A 483 -0.34 -15.31 20.88
N ARG A 484 0.88 -15.50 20.38
CA ARG A 484 2.05 -14.73 20.85
C ARG A 484 1.94 -13.22 20.54
N GLN A 485 0.99 -12.81 19.68
CA GLN A 485 0.74 -11.38 19.43
C GLN A 485 0.13 -10.66 20.63
N ALA A 486 -0.60 -11.37 21.47
CA ALA A 486 -1.06 -10.93 22.77
C ALA A 486 -0.58 -12.00 23.76
N ALA A 487 0.69 -11.95 24.14
CA ALA A 487 1.26 -12.90 25.08
C ALA A 487 0.69 -12.62 26.48
N HIS A 488 0.24 -13.68 27.17
CA HIS A 488 -0.41 -13.60 28.48
C HIS A 488 -1.55 -12.56 28.53
N PRO A 489 -2.58 -12.71 27.67
CA PRO A 489 -3.72 -11.81 27.71
C PRO A 489 -4.40 -11.93 29.07
N ALA A 490 -4.68 -10.80 29.69
CA ALA A 490 -5.50 -10.68 30.89
C ALA A 490 -6.77 -9.91 30.54
N LEU A 491 -7.91 -10.46 30.93
CA LEU A 491 -9.21 -9.86 30.71
C LEU A 491 -9.69 -9.20 32.01
N SER A 492 -10.16 -7.95 31.90
CA SER A 492 -10.83 -7.26 33.01
C SER A 492 -12.21 -6.79 32.56
N GLY A 493 -13.21 -6.91 33.42
CA GLY A 493 -14.57 -6.43 33.19
C GLY A 493 -14.95 -5.36 34.21
N ALA A 494 -15.53 -4.26 33.74
CA ALA A 494 -16.14 -3.25 34.59
C ALA A 494 -17.55 -2.95 34.09
N LYS A 495 -18.49 -2.68 35.01
CA LYS A 495 -19.81 -2.18 34.64
C LYS A 495 -19.71 -0.68 34.35
N ASN A 496 -20.29 -0.23 33.24
CA ASN A 496 -20.44 1.20 32.99
C ASN A 496 -21.61 1.78 33.80
N GLU A 497 -21.81 3.09 33.71
CA GLU A 497 -22.92 3.83 34.34
C GLU A 497 -24.31 3.27 34.01
N LYS A 498 -24.45 2.55 32.89
CA LYS A 498 -25.69 1.90 32.44
C LYS A 498 -25.76 0.42 32.85
N ASN A 499 -24.95 0.01 33.84
CA ASN A 499 -24.84 -1.36 34.35
C ASN A 499 -24.47 -2.40 33.27
N LYS A 500 -23.90 -1.98 32.13
CA LYS A 500 -23.45 -2.88 31.05
C LYS A 500 -21.98 -3.23 31.20
N LEU A 501 -21.64 -4.49 30.93
CA LEU A 501 -20.28 -4.99 31.01
C LEU A 501 -19.40 -4.41 29.89
N VAL A 502 -18.34 -3.72 30.27
CA VAL A 502 -17.26 -3.24 29.41
C VAL A 502 -16.04 -4.11 29.65
N GLN A 503 -15.65 -4.87 28.64
CA GLN A 503 -14.46 -5.72 28.69
C GLN A 503 -13.25 -4.95 28.19
N SER A 504 -12.12 -5.09 28.90
CA SER A 504 -10.82 -4.59 28.48
C SER A 504 -9.80 -5.72 28.44
N LEU A 505 -8.96 -5.70 27.41
CA LEU A 505 -7.90 -6.67 27.21
C LEU A 505 -6.57 -6.01 27.55
N HIS A 506 -5.77 -6.69 28.37
CA HIS A 506 -4.42 -6.30 28.72
C HIS A 506 -3.43 -7.34 28.21
N TRP A 507 -2.31 -6.91 27.66
CA TRP A 507 -1.25 -7.80 27.18
C TRP A 507 0.12 -7.14 27.30
N ARG A 508 1.19 -7.95 27.37
CA ARG A 508 2.56 -7.42 27.39
C ARG A 508 3.15 -7.41 25.99
N ASP A 509 3.85 -6.34 25.64
CA ASP A 509 4.73 -6.34 24.48
C ASP A 509 5.85 -7.37 24.72
N PRO A 510 6.07 -8.36 23.83
CA PRO A 510 7.15 -9.34 23.99
C PRO A 510 8.56 -8.75 24.11
N ARG A 511 8.73 -7.47 23.78
CA ARG A 511 10.00 -6.72 23.90
C ARG A 511 10.21 -6.09 25.29
N GLY A 512 9.23 -6.16 26.17
CA GLY A 512 9.24 -5.50 27.47
C GLY A 512 8.56 -4.12 27.47
N GLY A 513 8.36 -3.59 28.69
CA GLY A 513 7.57 -2.38 28.96
C GLY A 513 6.32 -2.66 29.80
N PRO A 514 5.57 -1.62 30.17
CA PRO A 514 4.30 -1.78 30.89
C PRO A 514 3.29 -2.58 30.05
N ALA A 515 2.31 -3.20 30.73
CA ALA A 515 1.22 -3.87 30.04
C ALA A 515 0.42 -2.85 29.23
N LEU A 516 0.15 -3.17 27.97
CA LEU A 516 -0.77 -2.41 27.14
C LEU A 516 -2.19 -2.85 27.47
N GLY A 517 -3.08 -1.89 27.67
CA GLY A 517 -4.49 -2.13 27.95
C GLY A 517 -5.39 -1.40 26.95
N GLY A 518 -6.49 -2.03 26.57
CA GLY A 518 -7.47 -1.39 25.70
C GLY A 518 -8.88 -1.96 25.81
N LYS A 519 -9.88 -1.11 25.52
CA LYS A 519 -11.29 -1.49 25.54
C LYS A 519 -11.61 -2.39 24.35
N VAL A 520 -12.34 -3.47 24.57
CA VAL A 520 -12.80 -4.35 23.50
C VAL A 520 -13.91 -3.67 22.70
N GLY A 521 -13.75 -3.64 21.38
CA GLY A 521 -14.69 -3.03 20.42
C GLY A 521 -15.36 -4.04 19.50
N GLY A 522 -16.12 -3.51 18.53
CA GLY A 522 -16.80 -4.32 17.50
C GLY A 522 -15.82 -5.21 16.74
N SER A 523 -16.11 -6.51 16.70
CA SER A 523 -15.20 -7.56 16.23
C SER A 523 -15.82 -8.32 15.07
N SER A 524 -15.06 -9.18 14.38
CA SER A 524 -15.60 -9.85 13.18
C SER A 524 -15.10 -11.27 12.97
N LEU A 525 -15.98 -12.11 12.44
CA LEU A 525 -15.65 -13.46 11.97
C LEU A 525 -14.95 -13.40 10.60
N LEU A 526 -13.83 -14.11 10.47
CA LEU A 526 -13.04 -14.21 9.24
C LEU A 526 -12.87 -15.67 8.80
N LEU A 527 -13.14 -15.92 7.52
CA LEU A 527 -12.86 -17.20 6.85
C LEU A 527 -11.74 -17.06 5.83
N LYS A 528 -11.04 -18.17 5.53
CA LYS A 528 -9.94 -18.15 4.57
C LYS A 528 -10.47 -18.17 3.14
N ARG A 529 -10.53 -17.01 2.49
CA ARG A 529 -10.98 -16.83 1.08
C ARG A 529 -10.47 -17.90 0.10
N LYS A 530 -9.17 -18.23 0.14
CA LYS A 530 -8.57 -19.26 -0.74
C LYS A 530 -9.21 -20.65 -0.60
N VAL A 531 -9.73 -20.99 0.58
CA VAL A 531 -10.44 -22.26 0.82
C VAL A 531 -11.87 -22.16 0.31
N LEU A 532 -12.52 -21.00 0.49
CA LEU A 532 -13.86 -20.75 -0.03
C LEU A 532 -13.89 -20.87 -1.56
N GLU A 533 -12.93 -20.25 -2.24
CA GLU A 533 -12.81 -20.28 -3.71
C GLU A 533 -12.46 -21.68 -4.27
N SER A 534 -11.98 -22.61 -3.42
CA SER A 534 -11.57 -23.96 -3.85
C SER A 534 -12.57 -25.06 -3.53
N ARG A 535 -13.75 -24.72 -3.00
CA ARG A 535 -14.74 -25.67 -2.49
C ARG A 535 -16.10 -25.34 -3.07
N ALA A 536 -16.90 -26.36 -3.39
CA ALA A 536 -18.26 -26.14 -3.82
C ALA A 536 -19.12 -25.63 -2.65
N ARG A 537 -20.17 -24.83 -2.94
CA ARG A 537 -21.08 -24.29 -1.91
C ARG A 537 -21.70 -25.38 -1.00
N PRO A 538 -22.11 -26.57 -1.51
CA PRO A 538 -22.62 -27.65 -0.65
C PRO A 538 -21.61 -28.13 0.39
N GLU A 539 -20.34 -28.30 0.01
CA GLU A 539 -19.27 -28.67 0.94
C GLU A 539 -19.07 -27.59 2.02
N LEU A 540 -19.16 -26.31 1.64
CA LEU A 540 -19.04 -25.19 2.57
C LEU A 540 -20.19 -25.17 3.58
N ARG A 541 -21.41 -25.49 3.15
CA ARG A 541 -22.59 -25.64 4.02
C ARG A 541 -22.46 -26.77 5.04
N GLU A 542 -21.75 -27.84 4.69
CA GLU A 542 -21.36 -28.90 5.64
C GLU A 542 -20.16 -28.53 6.53
N GLY A 543 -19.63 -27.31 6.39
CA GLY A 543 -18.56 -26.79 7.24
C GLY A 543 -17.15 -27.01 6.68
N ALA A 544 -16.98 -27.31 5.39
CA ALA A 544 -15.67 -27.53 4.74
C ALA A 544 -14.90 -26.24 4.38
N PHE A 545 -15.17 -25.12 5.05
CA PHE A 545 -14.47 -23.83 4.85
C PHE A 545 -13.06 -23.75 5.46
N GLY A 546 -12.61 -24.82 6.14
CA GLY A 546 -11.30 -24.90 6.78
C GLY A 546 -11.21 -24.10 8.10
N PRO A 547 -10.09 -23.40 8.38
CA PRO A 547 -9.93 -22.62 9.61
C PRO A 547 -10.73 -21.31 9.61
N ALA A 548 -11.21 -20.92 10.79
CA ALA A 548 -11.83 -19.61 11.06
C ALA A 548 -11.00 -18.80 12.07
N TRP A 549 -11.13 -17.47 11.99
CA TRP A 549 -10.52 -16.54 12.93
C TRP A 549 -11.54 -15.53 13.42
N PHE A 550 -11.39 -15.14 14.68
CA PHE A 550 -12.06 -13.98 15.24
C PHE A 550 -11.10 -12.79 15.24
N LYS A 551 -11.45 -11.74 14.50
CA LYS A 551 -10.72 -10.47 14.48
C LYS A 551 -11.26 -9.60 15.61
N LEU A 552 -10.57 -9.66 16.75
CA LEU A 552 -10.87 -8.84 17.91
C LEU A 552 -10.36 -7.41 17.68
N SER A 553 -11.23 -6.42 17.77
CA SER A 553 -10.85 -5.01 17.76
C SER A 553 -10.64 -4.53 19.20
N VAL A 554 -9.54 -3.83 19.45
CA VAL A 554 -9.16 -3.33 20.78
C VAL A 554 -8.75 -1.87 20.65
N ASP A 555 -9.42 -0.98 21.38
CA ASP A 555 -9.13 0.44 21.44
C ASP A 555 -8.08 0.70 22.52
N VAL A 556 -6.84 0.85 22.09
CA VAL A 556 -5.67 0.99 22.96
C VAL A 556 -5.50 2.47 23.31
N ALA A 557 -5.50 2.78 24.60
CA ALA A 557 -5.06 4.08 25.08
C ALA A 557 -3.54 4.17 24.89
N ALA A 558 -3.04 5.33 24.45
CA ALA A 558 -1.60 5.56 24.50
C ALA A 558 -1.16 5.57 25.98
N GLU A 559 0.05 5.10 26.28
CA GLU A 559 0.65 5.22 27.62
C GLU A 559 0.41 6.64 28.15
N THR A 560 -0.32 6.74 29.26
CA THR A 560 -0.91 7.94 29.89
C THR A 560 -0.21 9.25 29.51
N GLU A 561 -0.74 9.92 28.50
CA GLU A 561 -0.34 11.28 28.09
C GLU A 561 -1.39 12.24 28.64
N THR A 562 -0.99 13.19 29.50
CA THR A 562 -1.91 14.26 29.93
C THR A 562 -2.29 15.15 28.74
N GLN A 563 -3.44 15.82 28.80
CA GLN A 563 -3.90 16.68 27.70
C GLN A 563 -2.89 17.81 27.38
N GLU A 564 -2.15 18.28 28.39
CA GLU A 564 -1.08 19.26 28.24
C GLU A 564 0.16 18.68 27.54
N GLN A 565 0.58 17.47 27.90
CA GLN A 565 1.66 16.76 27.20
C GLN A 565 1.31 16.53 25.73
N ALA A 566 0.06 16.17 25.43
CA ALA A 566 -0.42 16.02 24.06
C ALA A 566 -0.38 17.34 23.27
N LYS A 567 -0.75 18.47 23.90
CA LYS A 567 -0.68 19.81 23.31
C LYS A 567 0.77 20.25 23.05
N ALA A 568 1.65 20.11 24.05
CA ALA A 568 3.08 20.42 23.93
C ALA A 568 3.75 19.59 22.84
N ARG A 569 3.47 18.27 22.79
CA ARG A 569 4.03 17.39 21.75
C ARG A 569 3.47 17.65 20.35
N SER A 570 2.23 18.12 20.23
CA SER A 570 1.62 18.54 18.95
C SER A 570 2.27 19.80 18.38
N ALA A 571 2.63 20.77 19.23
CA ALA A 571 3.33 21.99 18.82
C ALA A 571 4.72 21.69 18.22
N VAL A 572 5.46 20.75 18.81
CA VAL A 572 6.79 20.33 18.30
C VAL A 572 6.68 19.52 17.00
N ARG A 573 5.60 18.74 16.79
CA ARG A 573 5.33 18.14 15.48
C ARG A 573 5.09 19.22 14.42
N GLY A 574 4.29 20.23 14.78
CA GLY A 574 4.10 21.44 13.99
C GLY A 574 5.45 22.05 13.64
N TRP A 575 6.33 22.27 14.62
CA TRP A 575 7.69 22.75 14.42
C TRP A 575 8.49 21.86 13.45
N LEU A 576 8.65 20.55 13.71
CA LEU A 576 9.43 19.63 12.86
C LEU A 576 8.93 19.54 11.41
N SER A 577 7.62 19.74 11.19
CA SER A 577 6.98 19.74 9.87
C SER A 577 6.85 21.12 9.23
N ALA A 578 6.96 22.18 10.02
CA ALA A 578 6.87 23.57 9.58
C ALA A 578 8.14 23.99 8.86
N GLY A 579 7.96 24.65 7.73
CA GLY A 579 9.02 25.44 7.12
C GLY A 579 9.45 26.58 8.05
N LEU A 580 10.70 27.00 7.90
CA LEU A 580 11.37 28.01 8.72
C LEU A 580 10.53 29.28 9.01
N ALA A 581 9.75 29.79 8.04
CA ALA A 581 8.92 30.99 8.21
C ALA A 581 7.84 30.87 9.30
N ALA A 582 7.30 29.66 9.51
CA ALA A 582 6.29 29.39 10.55
C ALA A 582 6.91 29.05 11.92
N ARG A 583 8.25 29.05 12.03
CA ARG A 583 9.01 28.87 13.28
C ARG A 583 9.57 30.17 13.86
N ALA A 584 9.62 31.24 13.04
CA ALA A 584 10.11 32.56 13.44
C ALA A 584 9.01 33.48 14.01
N ASP A 585 7.74 33.11 13.84
CA ASP A 585 6.60 33.83 14.40
C ASP A 585 6.39 33.42 15.87
N PRO A 586 6.60 34.32 16.85
CA PRO A 586 6.38 34.02 18.27
C PRO A 586 4.91 33.71 18.62
N ASN A 587 3.95 34.08 17.76
CA ASN A 587 2.52 33.81 17.91
C ASN A 587 2.08 32.52 17.19
N ALA A 588 2.95 31.87 16.42
CA ALA A 588 2.62 30.61 15.75
C ALA A 588 2.47 29.47 16.78
N LYS A 589 1.54 28.55 16.51
CA LYS A 589 1.29 27.33 17.33
C LYS A 589 2.46 26.32 17.34
N ASN A 590 3.66 26.71 16.87
CA ASN A 590 4.83 25.86 16.62
C ASN A 590 5.99 26.24 17.57
N ARG A 591 5.91 25.82 18.84
CA ARG A 591 6.98 26.06 19.81
C ARG A 591 8.23 25.22 19.50
N PRO A 592 9.45 25.72 19.81
CA PRO A 592 10.66 24.91 19.75
C PRO A 592 10.56 23.70 20.69
N PRO A 593 11.28 22.59 20.41
CA PRO A 593 11.31 21.46 21.33
C PRO A 593 11.99 21.85 22.64
N GLU A 594 11.44 21.40 23.77
CA GLU A 594 12.02 21.64 25.08
C GLU A 594 13.34 20.87 25.26
N PRO A 595 14.32 21.42 26.03
CA PRO A 595 15.49 20.67 26.45
C PRO A 595 15.13 19.30 27.06
N GLY A 596 15.90 18.27 26.72
CA GLY A 596 15.59 16.87 27.05
C GLY A 596 14.85 16.10 25.95
N THR A 597 14.23 16.81 24.99
CA THR A 597 13.60 16.18 23.81
C THR A 597 14.64 15.45 22.95
N ARG A 598 14.28 14.26 22.46
CA ARG A 598 15.10 13.45 21.55
C ARG A 598 14.40 13.18 20.22
N VAL A 599 15.18 13.31 19.16
CA VAL A 599 14.75 13.10 17.77
C VAL A 599 15.58 11.98 17.14
N LEU A 600 14.91 10.96 16.62
CA LEU A 600 15.48 9.85 15.86
C LEU A 600 15.27 10.11 14.36
N ALA A 601 16.30 10.46 13.61
CA ALA A 601 16.23 10.50 12.16
C ALA A 601 16.54 9.13 11.56
N VAL A 602 15.82 8.74 10.51
CA VAL A 602 15.92 7.43 9.86
C VAL A 602 16.00 7.58 8.35
N ASP A 603 17.05 6.99 7.79
CA ASP A 603 17.22 6.73 6.37
C ASP A 603 16.87 5.26 6.09
N LEU A 604 15.98 5.01 5.13
CA LEU A 604 15.59 3.64 4.76
C LEU A 604 16.49 3.17 3.62
N GLY A 605 16.87 1.89 3.64
CA GLY A 605 17.76 1.33 2.63
C GLY A 605 17.34 -0.07 2.19
N LEU A 606 17.98 -0.54 1.11
CA LEU A 606 17.82 -1.90 0.60
C LEU A 606 18.96 -2.85 1.00
N ARG A 607 20.18 -2.31 1.17
CA ARG A 607 21.33 -3.06 1.68
C ARG A 607 21.20 -3.24 3.19
N THR A 608 21.00 -2.13 3.89
CA THR A 608 20.62 -2.07 5.30
C THR A 608 19.23 -1.48 5.40
N ALA A 609 18.30 -2.16 6.09
CA ALA A 609 16.91 -1.72 6.16
C ALA A 609 16.74 -0.33 6.79
N VAL A 610 17.55 -0.02 7.82
CA VAL A 610 17.43 1.20 8.62
C VAL A 610 18.83 1.68 9.00
N SER A 611 19.10 2.94 8.67
CA SER A 611 20.22 3.72 9.22
C SER A 611 19.65 4.85 10.05
N LEU A 612 20.12 5.04 11.28
CA LEU A 612 19.54 6.00 12.21
C LEU A 612 20.56 6.96 12.81
N SER A 613 20.06 8.11 13.25
CA SER A 613 20.80 9.11 14.03
C SER A 613 19.91 9.68 15.14
N VAL A 614 20.40 9.68 16.37
CA VAL A 614 19.69 10.24 17.54
C VAL A 614 20.31 11.57 17.95
N TRP A 615 19.44 12.53 18.21
CA TRP A 615 19.78 13.89 18.59
C TRP A 615 19.01 14.28 19.85
N ARG A 616 19.70 14.89 20.80
CA ARG A 616 19.09 15.45 22.02
C ARG A 616 19.10 16.97 21.97
N ILE A 617 17.97 17.58 22.28
CA ILE A 617 17.83 19.02 22.46
C ILE A 617 18.30 19.38 23.87
N VAL A 618 19.13 20.41 23.96
CA VAL A 618 19.72 20.91 25.21
C VAL A 618 19.69 22.43 25.22
N ALA A 619 19.84 23.04 26.40
CA ALA A 619 20.18 24.46 26.46
C ALA A 619 21.54 24.67 25.76
N ALA A 620 21.69 25.77 25.02
CA ALA A 620 22.91 26.06 24.26
C ALA A 620 24.14 26.17 25.17
N SER A 621 23.96 26.62 26.42
CA SER A 621 24.98 26.65 27.48
C SER A 621 25.42 25.25 27.94
N GLU A 622 24.55 24.25 27.84
CA GLU A 622 24.80 22.86 28.25
C GLU A 622 25.34 21.99 27.11
N ALA A 623 25.47 22.54 25.90
CA ALA A 623 25.94 21.80 24.74
C ALA A 623 27.43 21.48 24.88
N PRO A 624 27.83 20.20 25.01
CA PRO A 624 29.22 19.86 25.29
C PRO A 624 30.11 20.19 24.09
N ALA A 625 31.26 20.83 24.35
CA ALA A 625 32.25 21.13 23.32
C ALA A 625 32.89 19.86 22.72
N ARG A 626 32.95 18.78 23.50
CA ARG A 626 33.50 17.48 23.12
C ARG A 626 32.52 16.34 23.43
N ALA A 627 32.52 15.31 22.60
CA ALA A 627 31.84 14.04 22.84
C ALA A 627 32.54 13.27 23.98
N ARG A 628 31.87 12.21 24.49
CA ARG A 628 32.40 11.36 25.58
C ARG A 628 33.73 10.67 25.25
N ASP A 629 34.07 10.52 23.97
CA ASP A 629 35.31 9.93 23.47
C ASP A 629 36.42 10.97 23.19
N GLY A 630 36.22 12.22 23.63
CA GLY A 630 37.20 13.31 23.48
C GLY A 630 37.21 14.01 22.11
N ARG A 631 36.44 13.52 21.13
CA ARG A 631 36.28 14.16 19.81
C ARG A 631 35.39 15.41 19.89
N PRO A 632 35.46 16.38 18.95
CA PRO A 632 34.55 17.52 18.96
C PRO A 632 33.09 17.05 18.84
N GLY A 633 32.27 17.40 19.83
CA GLY A 633 30.86 17.03 19.89
C GLY A 633 30.13 17.65 18.70
N TRP A 634 29.25 16.89 18.06
CA TRP A 634 28.48 17.45 16.94
C TRP A 634 27.23 18.13 17.49
N ARG A 635 27.25 19.47 17.46
CA ARG A 635 26.11 20.33 17.84
C ARG A 635 25.57 21.11 16.63
N ILE A 636 24.27 21.39 16.67
CA ILE A 636 23.56 22.26 15.74
C ILE A 636 22.89 23.33 16.59
N ASP A 637 23.20 24.60 16.33
CA ASP A 637 22.49 25.72 16.95
C ASP A 637 21.09 25.84 16.33
N LEU A 638 20.05 25.87 17.17
CA LEU A 638 18.66 26.00 16.74
C LEU A 638 18.11 27.41 16.99
N GLY A 639 18.92 28.32 17.54
CA GLY A 639 18.48 29.63 18.02
C GLY A 639 17.74 29.55 19.35
N GLN A 640 17.30 30.70 19.87
CA GLN A 640 16.50 30.82 21.09
C GLN A 640 17.12 30.13 22.33
N GLY A 641 18.45 30.09 22.41
CA GLY A 641 19.16 29.51 23.56
C GLY A 641 19.14 27.98 23.63
N ILE A 642 18.80 27.27 22.55
CA ILE A 642 18.81 25.80 22.50
C ILE A 642 19.71 25.27 21.37
N ALA A 643 20.24 24.07 21.57
CA ALA A 643 21.05 23.36 20.58
C ALA A 643 20.63 21.88 20.49
N ALA A 644 20.85 21.27 19.34
CA ALA A 644 20.74 19.83 19.16
C ALA A 644 22.12 19.18 19.17
N VAL A 645 22.32 18.18 20.02
CA VAL A 645 23.58 17.45 20.18
C VAL A 645 23.39 16.02 19.70
N HIS A 646 24.28 15.55 18.83
CA HIS A 646 24.30 14.17 18.36
C HIS A 646 24.65 13.21 19.52
N GLU A 647 23.81 12.20 19.75
CA GLU A 647 24.06 11.19 20.79
C GLU A 647 24.64 9.90 20.21
N ARG A 648 24.08 9.41 19.09
CA ARG A 648 24.49 8.14 18.47
C ARG A 648 23.99 8.00 17.03
N SER A 649 24.67 7.16 16.27
CA SER A 649 24.20 6.65 14.98
C SER A 649 24.39 5.14 14.92
N ALA A 650 23.50 4.44 14.24
CA ALA A 650 23.59 2.98 14.12
C ALA A 650 22.91 2.48 12.85
N GLN A 651 23.31 1.29 12.41
CA GLN A 651 22.61 0.52 11.40
C GLN A 651 21.83 -0.60 12.07
N LEU A 652 20.58 -0.82 11.65
CA LEU A 652 19.75 -1.92 12.14
C LEU A 652 19.45 -2.86 10.96
N PRO A 653 20.37 -3.78 10.65
CA PRO A 653 20.15 -4.74 9.58
C PRO A 653 19.08 -5.76 9.96
N LEU A 654 18.27 -6.15 8.99
CA LEU A 654 17.37 -7.30 9.09
C LEU A 654 18.14 -8.61 8.95
N PRO A 655 17.57 -9.75 9.41
CA PRO A 655 18.16 -11.06 9.15
C PRO A 655 18.46 -11.26 7.67
N GLY A 656 19.69 -11.67 7.35
CA GLY A 656 20.18 -11.85 5.99
C GLY A 656 20.68 -10.57 5.29
N GLU A 657 20.66 -9.39 5.91
CA GLU A 657 21.30 -8.20 5.32
C GLU A 657 22.80 -8.17 5.55
N VAL A 658 23.24 -8.65 6.72
CA VAL A 658 24.64 -8.94 7.01
C VAL A 658 24.87 -10.43 6.81
N VAL A 659 25.85 -10.78 5.98
CA VAL A 659 26.25 -12.16 5.68
C VAL A 659 27.76 -12.30 5.76
N ASP A 660 28.21 -13.48 6.19
CA ASP A 660 29.62 -13.86 6.11
C ASP A 660 30.02 -14.28 4.67
N ALA A 661 31.31 -14.53 4.47
CA ALA A 661 31.86 -14.92 3.17
C ALA A 661 31.25 -16.22 2.61
N ASN A 662 30.97 -17.19 3.48
CA ASN A 662 30.39 -18.49 3.08
C ASN A 662 28.95 -18.32 2.60
N ALA A 663 28.15 -17.55 3.33
CA ALA A 663 26.79 -17.21 2.93
C ALA A 663 26.78 -16.38 1.63
N ALA A 664 27.74 -15.46 1.44
CA ALA A 664 27.90 -14.72 0.20
C ALA A 664 28.27 -15.62 -1.00
N LEU A 665 29.15 -16.60 -0.81
CA LEU A 665 29.47 -17.61 -1.83
C LEU A 665 28.25 -18.46 -2.19
N ALA A 666 27.52 -18.94 -1.20
CA ALA A 666 26.32 -19.74 -1.43
C ALA A 666 25.20 -18.95 -2.13
N ARG A 667 25.05 -17.64 -1.82
CA ARG A 667 24.17 -16.72 -2.56
C ARG A 667 24.56 -16.65 -4.03
N ARG A 668 25.85 -16.53 -4.34
CA ARG A 668 26.35 -16.49 -5.71
C ARG A 668 26.03 -17.78 -6.44
N ALA A 669 26.32 -18.93 -5.85
CA ALA A 669 26.01 -20.23 -6.44
C ALA A 669 24.51 -20.37 -6.76
N ARG A 670 23.61 -20.02 -5.82
CA ARG A 670 22.16 -20.05 -6.03
C ARG A 670 21.70 -19.11 -7.15
N MET A 671 22.27 -17.90 -7.22
CA MET A 671 21.91 -16.94 -8.27
C MET A 671 22.47 -17.35 -9.64
N GLY A 672 23.68 -17.94 -9.66
CA GLY A 672 24.33 -18.51 -10.83
C GLY A 672 23.46 -19.58 -11.48
N GLU A 673 23.03 -20.57 -10.70
CA GLU A 673 22.15 -21.66 -11.16
C GLU A 673 20.87 -21.14 -11.84
N VAL A 674 20.24 -20.09 -11.30
CA VAL A 674 19.03 -19.49 -11.92
C VAL A 674 19.37 -18.70 -13.18
N ARG A 675 20.53 -18.04 -13.23
CA ARG A 675 20.99 -17.31 -14.42
C ARG A 675 21.36 -18.26 -15.55
N GLU A 676 21.95 -19.41 -15.23
CA GLU A 676 22.24 -20.49 -16.18
C GLU A 676 20.96 -20.97 -16.87
N LEU A 677 19.92 -21.30 -16.09
CA LEU A 677 18.61 -21.67 -16.63
C LEU A 677 18.00 -20.57 -17.50
N LEU A 678 18.20 -19.29 -17.16
CA LEU A 678 17.72 -18.16 -17.97
C LEU A 678 18.51 -17.98 -19.27
N ALA A 679 19.80 -18.28 -19.27
CA ALA A 679 20.63 -18.28 -20.47
C ALA A 679 20.17 -19.40 -21.41
N ALA A 680 20.01 -20.63 -20.89
CA ALA A 680 19.48 -21.77 -21.66
C ALA A 680 18.08 -21.49 -22.24
N LEU A 681 17.17 -20.88 -21.46
CA LEU A 681 15.87 -20.43 -21.95
C LEU A 681 15.96 -19.36 -23.06
N THR A 682 16.94 -18.47 -22.97
CA THR A 682 17.18 -17.45 -24.01
C THR A 682 17.67 -18.11 -25.28
N HIS A 683 18.58 -19.08 -25.15
CA HIS A 683 19.14 -19.85 -26.26
C HIS A 683 18.04 -20.62 -27.01
N LEU A 684 17.15 -21.33 -26.31
CA LEU A 684 15.96 -21.97 -26.90
C LEU A 684 15.03 -20.96 -27.60
N GLY A 685 14.88 -19.76 -27.05
CA GLY A 685 14.09 -18.70 -27.66
C GLY A 685 14.73 -18.13 -28.93
N ASN A 686 16.06 -18.06 -29.00
CA ASN A 686 16.79 -17.67 -30.20
C ASN A 686 16.68 -18.75 -31.28
N LEU A 687 16.79 -20.03 -30.93
CA LEU A 687 16.62 -21.13 -31.87
C LEU A 687 15.21 -21.18 -32.48
N PHE A 688 14.17 -20.88 -31.70
CA PHE A 688 12.81 -20.71 -32.23
C PHE A 688 12.69 -19.54 -33.23
N LYS A 689 13.41 -18.44 -33.02
CA LYS A 689 13.42 -17.32 -33.98
C LYS A 689 14.22 -17.68 -35.23
N ALA A 690 15.35 -18.37 -35.06
CA ALA A 690 16.16 -18.89 -36.15
C ALA A 690 15.33 -19.78 -37.08
N SER A 691 14.51 -20.69 -36.51
CA SER A 691 13.64 -21.58 -37.31
C SER A 691 12.59 -20.86 -38.14
N ARG A 692 12.31 -19.58 -37.89
CA ARG A 692 11.36 -18.75 -38.65
C ARG A 692 12.03 -17.76 -39.61
N ALA A 693 13.36 -17.68 -39.61
CA ALA A 693 14.08 -16.83 -40.53
C ALA A 693 13.98 -17.39 -41.96
N THR A 694 13.35 -16.64 -42.85
CA THR A 694 13.16 -17.02 -44.26
C THR A 694 14.39 -16.67 -45.10
N GLU A 695 15.06 -15.56 -44.80
CA GLU A 695 16.23 -15.06 -45.52
C GLU A 695 17.55 -15.71 -45.05
N PRO A 696 18.45 -16.11 -45.96
CA PRO A 696 19.76 -16.69 -45.63
C PRO A 696 20.61 -15.81 -44.70
N ASP A 697 20.70 -14.51 -44.97
CA ASP A 697 21.49 -13.58 -44.14
C ASP A 697 20.98 -13.51 -42.70
N ARG A 698 19.66 -13.52 -42.53
CA ARG A 698 19.03 -13.59 -41.20
C ARG A 698 19.31 -14.92 -40.51
N ARG A 699 19.38 -16.04 -41.24
CA ARG A 699 19.73 -17.34 -40.67
C ARG A 699 21.18 -17.34 -40.20
N ARG A 700 22.10 -16.79 -40.98
CA ARG A 700 23.52 -16.61 -40.59
C ARG A 700 23.66 -15.70 -39.36
N GLU A 701 22.97 -14.55 -39.32
CA GLU A 701 22.93 -13.68 -38.12
C GLU A 701 22.46 -14.44 -36.87
N TRP A 702 21.47 -15.34 -37.02
CA TRP A 702 21.02 -16.17 -35.91
C TRP A 702 22.02 -17.27 -35.54
N LEU A 703 22.72 -17.87 -36.50
CA LEU A 703 23.79 -18.84 -36.24
C LEU A 703 24.94 -18.20 -35.48
N ASP A 704 25.39 -17.03 -35.91
CA ASP A 704 26.43 -16.26 -35.21
C ASP A 704 26.01 -15.99 -33.76
N ARG A 705 24.76 -15.56 -33.54
CA ARG A 705 24.22 -15.38 -32.17
C ARG A 705 24.08 -16.66 -31.35
N LEU A 706 23.88 -17.81 -32.01
CA LEU A 706 23.81 -19.11 -31.34
C LEU A 706 25.22 -19.61 -30.98
N GLY A 707 26.22 -19.31 -31.83
CA GLY A 707 27.65 -19.60 -31.64
C GLY A 707 28.35 -18.69 -30.63
N GLU A 708 28.08 -17.38 -30.64
CA GLU A 708 28.55 -16.39 -29.64
C GLU A 708 28.11 -16.75 -28.20
N GLY A 709 27.08 -17.59 -28.06
CA GLY A 709 26.60 -18.12 -26.79
C GLY A 709 27.40 -19.30 -26.24
N GLU A 710 28.24 -19.96 -27.05
CA GLU A 710 29.00 -21.16 -26.65
C GLU A 710 30.16 -20.84 -25.69
N ASP A 711 30.73 -19.64 -25.79
CA ASP A 711 31.81 -19.14 -24.92
C ASP A 711 31.35 -18.73 -23.51
N SER A 712 30.04 -18.60 -23.27
CA SER A 712 29.50 -18.40 -21.93
C SER A 712 29.61 -19.73 -21.15
N ALA A 713 30.74 -19.94 -20.46
CA ALA A 713 31.14 -21.07 -19.61
C ALA A 713 30.12 -21.64 -18.58
N ARG A 714 28.88 -21.11 -18.54
CA ARG A 714 27.89 -21.33 -17.48
C ARG A 714 26.75 -22.31 -17.86
N ALA A 715 26.42 -22.51 -19.14
CA ALA A 715 25.37 -23.47 -19.53
C ALA A 715 25.91 -24.92 -19.57
N LYS A 716 25.16 -25.90 -19.05
CA LYS A 716 25.55 -27.33 -19.09
C LYS A 716 25.70 -27.80 -20.54
N ALA A 717 26.72 -28.61 -20.84
CA ALA A 717 27.00 -29.10 -22.19
C ALA A 717 25.79 -29.75 -22.89
N LYS A 718 24.91 -30.42 -22.15
CA LYS A 718 23.68 -31.06 -22.69
C LYS A 718 22.58 -30.07 -23.12
N GLU A 719 22.72 -28.79 -22.78
CA GLU A 719 21.76 -27.71 -23.05
C GLU A 719 22.27 -26.72 -24.12
N ARG A 720 23.28 -27.13 -24.89
CA ARG A 720 23.89 -26.36 -25.97
C ARG A 720 23.73 -27.07 -27.32
N LEU A 721 23.96 -26.34 -28.41
CA LEU A 721 24.22 -26.99 -29.70
C LEU A 721 25.47 -27.85 -29.57
N THR A 722 25.43 -29.01 -30.21
CA THR A 722 26.63 -29.81 -30.46
C THR A 722 27.35 -29.27 -31.70
N PRO A 723 28.68 -29.47 -31.82
CA PRO A 723 29.41 -29.06 -33.03
C PRO A 723 28.80 -29.65 -34.31
N ALA A 724 28.28 -30.88 -34.24
CA ALA A 724 27.59 -31.53 -35.35
C ALA A 724 26.29 -30.81 -35.74
N GLU A 725 25.46 -30.42 -34.77
CA GLU A 725 24.23 -29.66 -35.03
C GLU A 725 24.55 -28.26 -35.56
N HIS A 726 25.57 -27.59 -35.02
CA HIS A 726 26.02 -26.29 -35.54
C HIS A 726 26.47 -26.41 -37.00
N ALA A 727 27.27 -27.42 -37.32
CA ALA A 727 27.70 -27.70 -38.70
C ALA A 727 26.52 -28.02 -39.62
N THR A 728 25.56 -28.83 -39.17
CA THR A 728 24.34 -29.15 -39.93
C THR A 728 23.51 -27.89 -40.21
N LEU A 729 23.30 -27.03 -39.21
CA LEU A 729 22.54 -25.80 -39.42
C LEU A 729 23.29 -24.81 -40.32
N THR A 730 24.61 -24.71 -40.17
CA THR A 730 25.47 -23.88 -41.04
C THR A 730 25.37 -24.32 -42.50
N ALA A 731 25.41 -25.63 -42.77
CA ALA A 731 25.25 -26.18 -44.12
C ALA A 731 23.86 -25.89 -44.72
N LEU A 732 22.83 -25.73 -43.88
CA LEU A 732 21.45 -25.46 -44.29
C LEU A 732 21.10 -23.97 -44.35
N ALA A 733 21.99 -23.07 -43.91
CA ALA A 733 21.66 -21.65 -43.78
C ALA A 733 21.27 -21.02 -45.13
N ASP A 734 21.96 -21.42 -46.21
CA ASP A 734 21.71 -20.92 -47.57
C ASP A 734 20.71 -21.77 -48.36
N GLY A 735 20.24 -22.89 -47.78
CA GLY A 735 19.36 -23.85 -48.44
C GLY A 735 17.87 -23.49 -48.40
N ALA A 736 17.04 -24.45 -48.85
CA ALA A 736 15.59 -24.32 -48.77
C ALA A 736 15.09 -24.14 -47.32
N GLN A 737 13.99 -23.40 -47.15
CA GLN A 737 13.44 -23.07 -45.83
C GLN A 737 13.00 -24.29 -45.03
N GLU A 738 12.36 -25.26 -45.69
CA GLU A 738 11.77 -26.42 -45.01
C GLU A 738 12.83 -27.31 -44.32
N PRO A 739 13.95 -27.72 -44.98
CA PRO A 739 15.05 -28.41 -44.32
C PRO A 739 15.67 -27.63 -43.15
N TRP A 740 15.89 -26.33 -43.32
CA TRP A 740 16.40 -25.44 -42.26
C TRP A 740 15.48 -25.43 -41.04
N GLN A 741 14.17 -25.24 -41.28
CA GLN A 741 13.16 -25.18 -40.24
C GLN A 741 13.01 -26.52 -39.52
N ALA A 742 13.05 -27.63 -40.25
CA ALA A 742 13.01 -28.99 -39.70
C ALA A 742 14.23 -29.26 -38.80
N ALA A 743 15.44 -28.91 -39.26
CA ALA A 743 16.67 -29.06 -38.48
C ALA A 743 16.64 -28.22 -37.19
N CYS A 744 16.27 -26.93 -37.28
CA CYS A 744 16.12 -26.07 -36.10
C CYS A 744 15.11 -26.64 -35.10
N THR A 745 13.98 -27.16 -35.61
CA THR A 745 12.91 -27.76 -34.79
C THR A 745 13.39 -29.02 -34.07
N ALA A 746 14.14 -29.90 -34.76
CA ALA A 746 14.71 -31.10 -34.16
C ALA A 746 15.68 -30.76 -33.01
N VAL A 747 16.61 -29.82 -33.24
CA VAL A 747 17.54 -29.34 -32.20
C VAL A 747 16.76 -28.72 -31.03
N TRP A 748 15.72 -27.94 -31.33
CA TRP A 748 14.87 -27.31 -30.32
C TRP A 748 14.22 -28.36 -29.41
N HIS A 749 13.64 -29.42 -29.96
CA HIS A 749 12.98 -30.48 -29.18
C HIS A 749 13.96 -31.21 -28.25
N ARG A 750 15.16 -31.54 -28.72
CA ARG A 750 16.21 -32.16 -27.90
C ARG A 750 16.59 -31.27 -26.71
N LEU A 751 16.88 -29.99 -26.99
CA LEU A 751 17.25 -29.01 -25.97
C LEU A 751 16.11 -28.77 -24.96
N ASP A 752 14.87 -28.73 -25.43
CA ASP A 752 13.68 -28.60 -24.58
C ASP A 752 13.54 -29.77 -23.60
N GLN A 753 13.74 -31.00 -24.07
CA GLN A 753 13.69 -32.20 -23.25
C GLN A 753 14.81 -32.23 -22.21
N ALA A 754 16.04 -31.91 -22.61
CA ALA A 754 17.18 -31.82 -21.70
C ALA A 754 16.91 -30.79 -20.58
N MET A 755 16.45 -29.60 -20.96
CA MET A 755 16.15 -28.53 -20.00
C MET A 755 14.94 -28.86 -19.11
N ALA A 756 13.94 -29.60 -19.61
CA ALA A 756 12.84 -30.09 -18.79
C ALA A 756 13.33 -30.98 -17.65
N GLY A 757 14.27 -31.89 -17.93
CA GLY A 757 14.94 -32.72 -16.93
C GLY A 757 15.67 -31.86 -15.89
N HIS A 758 16.49 -30.91 -16.34
CA HIS A 758 17.24 -30.03 -15.46
C HIS A 758 16.34 -29.15 -14.57
N ILE A 759 15.30 -28.52 -15.14
CA ILE A 759 14.33 -27.72 -14.36
C ILE A 759 13.61 -28.59 -13.33
N SER A 760 13.26 -29.83 -13.68
CA SER A 760 12.61 -30.76 -12.74
C SER A 760 13.53 -31.09 -11.56
N GLU A 761 14.79 -31.42 -11.81
CA GLU A 761 15.82 -31.66 -10.78
C GLU A 761 16.07 -30.43 -9.92
N TRP A 762 16.31 -29.28 -10.54
CA TRP A 762 16.49 -28.00 -9.86
C TRP A 762 15.32 -27.68 -8.93
N ARG A 763 14.08 -27.95 -9.39
CA ARG A 763 12.86 -27.75 -8.59
C ARG A 763 12.76 -28.73 -7.44
N ARG A 764 13.12 -30.00 -7.63
CA ARG A 764 13.18 -31.01 -6.57
C ARG A 764 14.21 -30.63 -5.51
N ALA A 765 15.43 -30.25 -5.92
CA ALA A 765 16.51 -29.81 -5.03
C ALA A 765 16.12 -28.55 -4.24
N SER A 766 15.60 -27.52 -4.93
CA SER A 766 15.17 -26.26 -4.31
C SER A 766 14.03 -26.45 -3.31
N ARG A 767 13.10 -27.39 -3.57
CA ARG A 767 12.01 -27.75 -2.64
C ARG A 767 12.50 -28.60 -1.48
N ARG A 768 13.39 -29.58 -1.70
CA ARG A 768 13.96 -30.43 -0.63
C ARG A 768 14.82 -29.62 0.33
N ARG A 769 15.59 -28.63 -0.15
CA ARG A 769 16.30 -27.66 0.70
C ARG A 769 15.35 -26.85 1.61
N THR A 770 14.14 -26.53 1.14
CA THR A 770 13.08 -25.91 1.97
C THR A 770 12.32 -26.92 2.84
N HIS A 771 12.34 -28.20 2.48
CA HIS A 771 11.66 -29.28 3.19
C HIS A 771 12.51 -29.85 4.34
N ALA A 772 13.83 -29.99 4.18
CA ALA A 772 14.75 -30.42 5.24
C ALA A 772 14.77 -29.43 6.43
N ALA A 773 14.61 -28.13 6.16
CA ALA A 773 14.36 -27.11 7.18
C ALA A 773 12.96 -27.19 7.84
N ARG A 774 12.06 -28.05 7.32
CA ARG A 774 10.66 -28.23 7.80
C ARG A 774 10.37 -29.63 8.36
N THR A 775 11.02 -30.69 7.89
CA THR A 775 10.71 -32.09 8.26
C THR A 775 11.27 -32.54 9.59
N THR A 776 12.20 -31.80 10.21
CA THR A 776 12.51 -31.98 11.62
C THR A 776 11.42 -31.43 12.56
N ALA A 777 10.33 -30.86 12.03
CA ALA A 777 9.30 -30.21 12.86
C ALA A 777 7.88 -30.79 12.76
N TYR A 778 7.47 -31.54 11.71
CA TYR A 778 6.05 -31.95 11.59
C TYR A 778 5.74 -33.19 10.73
N GLY A 779 5.00 -34.14 11.33
CA GLY A 779 4.11 -35.08 10.64
C GLY A 779 2.64 -34.57 10.63
N PRO A 780 1.87 -34.78 9.54
CA PRO A 780 0.55 -34.16 9.34
C PRO A 780 -0.59 -34.69 10.23
N THR A 781 -0.38 -35.68 11.09
CA THR A 781 -1.45 -36.43 11.78
C THR A 781 -1.49 -36.30 13.31
N GLN A 782 -0.57 -35.57 13.96
CA GLN A 782 -0.55 -35.43 15.43
C GLN A 782 -1.24 -34.17 15.98
N PHE A 783 -1.56 -33.20 15.13
CA PHE A 783 -2.06 -31.87 15.53
C PHE A 783 -3.47 -31.86 16.16
N GLU A 784 -4.27 -32.90 15.92
CA GLU A 784 -5.68 -32.94 16.32
C GLU A 784 -5.91 -33.57 17.71
N ARG A 785 -4.86 -34.16 18.33
CA ARG A 785 -4.98 -34.90 19.60
C ARG A 785 -4.48 -34.17 20.85
N LEU A 786 -3.87 -32.99 20.73
CA LEU A 786 -3.22 -32.33 21.87
C LEU A 786 -4.20 -31.45 22.68
N ALA A 787 -4.14 -31.59 24.02
CA ALA A 787 -4.81 -30.70 24.96
C ALA A 787 -4.14 -29.31 25.00
N ALA A 788 -4.86 -28.27 25.45
CA ALA A 788 -4.40 -26.88 25.38
C ALA A 788 -3.01 -26.62 26.02
N GLY A 789 -2.66 -27.32 27.10
CA GLY A 789 -1.34 -27.24 27.74
C GLY A 789 -0.21 -27.88 26.92
N GLN A 790 -0.47 -29.02 26.27
CA GLN A 790 0.50 -29.71 25.40
C GLN A 790 0.70 -28.97 24.07
N TYR A 791 -0.32 -28.24 23.61
CA TYR A 791 -0.25 -27.38 22.44
C TYR A 791 0.73 -26.21 22.62
N LEU A 792 0.80 -25.62 23.82
CA LEU A 792 1.72 -24.52 24.13
C LEU A 792 3.18 -25.01 24.12
N ALA A 793 3.46 -26.18 24.71
CA ALA A 793 4.77 -26.83 24.69
C ALA A 793 5.18 -27.20 23.25
N PHE A 794 4.25 -27.78 22.48
CA PHE A 794 4.47 -28.18 21.09
C PHE A 794 4.69 -27.00 20.14
N ILE A 795 3.93 -25.90 20.25
CA ILE A 795 4.22 -24.66 19.52
C ILE A 795 5.58 -24.12 19.89
N THR A 796 5.93 -24.14 21.18
CA THR A 796 7.19 -23.58 21.65
C THR A 796 8.37 -24.40 21.13
N GLN A 797 8.26 -25.73 21.10
CA GLN A 797 9.24 -26.64 20.53
C GLN A 797 9.33 -26.50 19.00
N ALA A 798 8.20 -26.39 18.31
CA ALA A 798 8.17 -26.19 16.87
C ALA A 798 8.66 -24.80 16.44
N ASP A 799 8.43 -23.76 17.23
CA ASP A 799 9.02 -22.43 16.99
C ASP A 799 10.51 -22.40 17.35
N ARG A 800 10.96 -23.14 18.38
CA ARG A 800 12.40 -23.37 18.62
C ARG A 800 13.04 -24.07 17.40
N ALA A 801 12.39 -25.10 16.87
CA ALA A 801 12.82 -25.78 15.66
C ALA A 801 12.76 -24.86 14.41
N ARG A 802 11.76 -23.98 14.28
CA ARG A 802 11.70 -22.98 13.19
C ARG A 802 12.72 -21.87 13.34
N ARG A 803 13.06 -21.44 14.56
CA ARG A 803 14.12 -20.46 14.83
C ARG A 803 15.47 -21.08 14.52
N ALA A 804 15.73 -22.30 14.99
CA ALA A 804 16.89 -23.09 14.59
C ALA A 804 16.94 -23.31 13.07
N ALA A 805 15.80 -23.60 12.41
CA ALA A 805 15.71 -23.76 10.96
C ALA A 805 15.82 -22.45 10.16
N ALA A 806 15.40 -21.31 10.71
CA ALA A 806 15.55 -19.98 10.12
C ALA A 806 16.98 -19.45 10.31
N GLU A 807 17.64 -19.85 11.41
CA GLU A 807 19.09 -19.74 11.59
C GLU A 807 19.87 -20.67 10.64
N LEU A 808 19.23 -21.74 10.13
CA LEU A 808 19.77 -22.68 9.13
C LEU A 808 19.56 -22.27 7.65
N ASP A 809 18.87 -21.15 7.32
CA ASP A 809 19.05 -20.46 6.03
C ASP A 809 19.73 -19.10 6.25
N PRO A 810 21.00 -19.09 6.73
CA PRO A 810 21.79 -17.87 6.95
C PRO A 810 21.99 -17.05 5.66
N GLN A 811 21.59 -17.61 4.52
CA GLN A 811 21.81 -17.08 3.18
C GLN A 811 20.72 -16.11 2.73
N GLY A 812 19.51 -16.09 3.28
CA GLY A 812 18.39 -15.30 2.72
C GLY A 812 17.77 -14.30 3.70
N GLY A 813 17.26 -14.82 4.81
CA GLY A 813 16.53 -14.06 5.83
C GLY A 813 15.38 -13.22 5.25
N LYS A 814 15.22 -11.99 5.76
CA LYS A 814 14.23 -10.99 5.30
C LYS A 814 14.84 -9.97 4.35
N SER A 815 16.02 -10.25 3.78
CA SER A 815 16.78 -9.33 2.92
C SER A 815 16.08 -9.05 1.59
N ALA A 816 16.41 -7.91 0.97
CA ALA A 816 16.01 -7.62 -0.41
C ALA A 816 16.57 -8.67 -1.39
N TRP A 817 17.77 -9.22 -1.12
CA TRP A 817 18.37 -10.28 -1.94
C TRP A 817 17.49 -11.53 -2.03
N GLN A 818 16.89 -11.97 -0.91
CA GLN A 818 16.02 -13.15 -0.90
C GLN A 818 14.75 -12.92 -1.73
N ILE A 819 14.18 -11.71 -1.67
CA ILE A 819 13.03 -11.32 -2.49
C ILE A 819 13.42 -11.38 -3.97
N ASP A 820 14.59 -10.85 -4.32
CA ASP A 820 15.12 -10.84 -5.69
C ASP A 820 15.35 -12.24 -6.24
N TYR A 821 15.95 -13.11 -5.44
CA TYR A 821 16.15 -14.51 -5.77
C TYR A 821 14.80 -15.20 -6.05
N LEU A 822 13.83 -15.10 -5.14
CA LEU A 822 12.52 -15.74 -5.29
C LEU A 822 11.69 -15.16 -6.45
N GLU A 823 11.82 -13.86 -6.74
CA GLU A 823 11.24 -13.25 -7.93
C GLU A 823 11.86 -13.80 -9.21
N LEU A 824 13.19 -13.93 -9.23
CA LEU A 824 13.91 -14.46 -10.37
C LEU A 824 13.51 -15.91 -10.63
N VAL A 825 13.46 -16.75 -9.59
CA VAL A 825 12.92 -18.12 -9.62
C VAL A 825 11.53 -18.14 -10.24
N ARG A 826 10.61 -17.28 -9.79
CA ARG A 826 9.25 -17.20 -10.35
C ARG A 826 9.26 -16.78 -11.82
N LYS A 827 10.11 -15.82 -12.19
CA LYS A 827 10.24 -15.32 -13.57
C LYS A 827 10.79 -16.40 -14.50
N THR A 828 11.81 -17.15 -14.07
CA THR A 828 12.37 -18.29 -14.81
C THR A 828 11.30 -19.35 -15.06
N LEU A 829 10.52 -19.70 -14.05
CA LEU A 829 9.41 -20.65 -14.20
C LEU A 829 8.32 -20.14 -15.14
N LEU A 830 8.00 -18.85 -15.09
CA LEU A 830 7.02 -18.26 -16.01
C LEU A 830 7.54 -18.26 -17.44
N ARG A 831 8.82 -17.91 -17.67
CA ARG A 831 9.45 -17.99 -18.99
C ARG A 831 9.47 -19.41 -19.53
N TRP A 832 9.81 -20.38 -18.68
CA TRP A 832 9.74 -21.79 -19.04
C TRP A 832 8.32 -22.18 -19.47
N GLN A 833 7.29 -21.85 -18.67
CA GLN A 833 5.91 -22.22 -18.98
C GLN A 833 5.35 -21.54 -20.24
N CYS A 834 5.72 -20.29 -20.49
CA CYS A 834 5.24 -19.47 -21.60
C CYS A 834 6.19 -19.39 -22.79
N ARG A 835 7.22 -20.24 -22.85
CA ARG A 835 8.08 -20.30 -24.02
C ARG A 835 7.27 -20.72 -25.24
N GLN A 836 7.61 -20.12 -26.38
CA GLN A 836 7.05 -20.53 -27.67
C GLN A 836 7.65 -21.88 -28.07
N ARG A 837 6.85 -22.68 -28.76
CA ARG A 837 7.23 -23.98 -29.31
C ARG A 837 7.15 -23.96 -30.82
N PRO A 838 7.94 -24.76 -31.54
CA PRO A 838 7.72 -25.02 -32.95
C PRO A 838 6.24 -25.38 -33.21
N GLY A 839 5.60 -24.70 -34.16
CA GLY A 839 4.17 -24.82 -34.45
C GLY A 839 3.25 -23.80 -33.74
N ASP A 840 3.75 -23.02 -32.78
CA ASP A 840 2.96 -21.93 -32.18
C ASP A 840 2.78 -20.78 -33.19
N GLU A 841 1.53 -20.53 -33.59
CA GLU A 841 1.17 -19.41 -34.50
C GLU A 841 1.13 -18.05 -33.78
N THR A 842 0.86 -18.04 -32.47
CA THR A 842 0.69 -16.84 -31.65
C THR A 842 1.62 -16.79 -30.43
N VAL A 843 1.74 -15.61 -29.82
CA VAL A 843 2.51 -15.46 -28.58
C VAL A 843 1.81 -16.21 -27.45
N ARG A 844 2.49 -17.23 -26.91
CA ARG A 844 1.97 -18.00 -25.78
C ARG A 844 1.89 -17.16 -24.51
N ARG A 845 0.67 -16.87 -24.07
CA ARG A 845 0.37 -16.17 -22.81
C ARG A 845 -0.14 -17.17 -21.78
N MET A 846 0.09 -16.91 -20.49
CA MET A 846 -0.61 -17.67 -19.45
C MET A 846 -2.11 -17.39 -19.56
N PRO A 847 -2.97 -18.41 -19.65
CA PRO A 847 -4.41 -18.22 -19.55
C PRO A 847 -4.77 -18.03 -18.07
N PHE A 848 -4.45 -16.84 -17.53
CA PHE A 848 -4.74 -16.51 -16.13
C PHE A 848 -6.25 -16.55 -15.82
N LYS A 849 -7.11 -16.44 -16.86
CA LYS A 849 -8.55 -16.61 -16.76
C LYS A 849 -8.92 -18.05 -16.37
N GLU A 850 -8.41 -19.03 -17.10
CA GLU A 850 -8.71 -20.46 -16.88
C GLU A 850 -7.92 -21.08 -15.71
N LEU A 851 -6.63 -20.75 -15.61
CA LEU A 851 -5.71 -21.42 -14.68
C LEU A 851 -5.47 -20.65 -13.37
N GLY A 852 -6.02 -19.44 -13.25
CA GLY A 852 -5.82 -18.58 -12.09
C GLY A 852 -4.34 -18.21 -11.87
N LYS A 853 -3.89 -18.17 -10.60
CA LYS A 853 -2.56 -17.63 -10.23
C LYS A 853 -1.41 -18.60 -10.53
N PHE A 854 -0.52 -18.23 -11.46
CA PHE A 854 0.74 -18.96 -11.70
C PHE A 854 1.64 -19.00 -10.45
N ALA A 855 2.09 -20.22 -10.11
CA ALA A 855 2.94 -20.52 -8.96
C ALA A 855 2.40 -19.91 -7.64
N GLY A 856 1.09 -20.01 -7.40
CA GLY A 856 0.40 -19.33 -6.30
C GLY A 856 1.06 -19.46 -4.92
N ARG A 857 1.60 -20.63 -4.55
CA ARG A 857 2.31 -20.82 -3.26
C ARG A 857 3.59 -19.97 -3.15
N LEU A 858 4.36 -19.86 -4.24
CA LEU A 858 5.57 -19.04 -4.28
C LEU A 858 5.22 -17.55 -4.25
N LEU A 859 4.17 -17.14 -4.97
CA LEU A 859 3.67 -15.77 -4.93
C LEU A 859 3.16 -15.39 -3.53
N ASP A 860 2.39 -16.27 -2.88
CA ASP A 860 1.91 -16.08 -1.50
C ASP A 860 3.10 -15.93 -0.53
N HIS A 861 4.18 -16.71 -0.73
CA HIS A 861 5.39 -16.62 0.08
C HIS A 861 6.13 -15.29 -0.12
N LEU A 862 6.32 -14.85 -1.38
CA LEU A 862 6.90 -13.55 -1.71
C LEU A 862 6.14 -12.39 -1.08
N THR A 863 4.81 -12.38 -1.18
CA THR A 863 3.97 -11.35 -0.57
C THR A 863 4.12 -11.32 0.94
N ARG A 864 4.07 -12.49 1.60
CA ARG A 864 4.27 -12.59 3.06
C ARG A 864 5.67 -12.15 3.49
N LEU A 865 6.70 -12.48 2.72
CA LEU A 865 8.07 -12.08 3.02
C LEU A 865 8.23 -10.55 2.95
N ARG A 866 7.61 -9.89 1.96
CA ARG A 866 7.58 -8.42 1.86
C ARG A 866 6.82 -7.77 3.01
N GLU A 867 5.64 -8.31 3.35
CA GLU A 867 4.85 -7.82 4.49
C GLU A 867 5.61 -7.98 5.82
N ASP A 868 6.25 -9.13 6.03
CA ASP A 868 7.02 -9.44 7.23
C ASP A 868 8.29 -8.58 7.34
N ARG A 869 8.98 -8.35 6.21
CA ARG A 869 10.07 -7.38 6.11
C ARG A 869 9.60 -6.01 6.57
N ALA A 870 8.52 -5.47 5.99
CA ALA A 870 8.00 -4.14 6.32
C ALA A 870 7.58 -4.00 7.80
N LYS A 871 6.87 -5.00 8.34
CA LYS A 871 6.47 -5.04 9.77
C LYS A 871 7.68 -5.09 10.69
N THR A 872 8.70 -5.86 10.34
CA THR A 872 9.93 -5.98 11.14
C THR A 872 10.74 -4.69 11.08
N THR A 873 10.89 -4.06 9.91
CA THR A 873 11.54 -2.75 9.77
C THR A 873 10.87 -1.69 10.65
N ALA A 874 9.54 -1.57 10.57
CA ALA A 874 8.78 -0.65 11.41
C ALA A 874 8.97 -0.95 12.91
N ALA A 875 8.96 -2.23 13.29
CA ALA A 875 9.20 -2.65 14.66
C ALA A 875 10.62 -2.31 15.14
N LEU A 876 11.64 -2.46 14.29
CA LEU A 876 13.02 -2.06 14.61
C LEU A 876 13.13 -0.55 14.86
N ILE A 877 12.50 0.27 14.00
CA ILE A 877 12.49 1.73 14.14
C ILE A 877 11.85 2.13 15.47
N VAL A 878 10.64 1.62 15.77
CA VAL A 878 9.93 1.96 17.01
C VAL A 878 10.67 1.44 18.24
N SER A 879 11.28 0.25 18.17
CA SER A 879 12.07 -0.28 19.29
C SER A 879 13.32 0.56 19.54
N ALA A 880 14.00 1.00 18.48
CA ALA A 880 15.17 1.87 18.58
C ALA A 880 14.82 3.27 19.10
N ALA A 881 13.65 3.80 18.74
CA ALA A 881 13.09 5.04 19.28
C ALA A 881 12.76 4.90 20.77
N ARG A 882 12.22 3.75 21.21
CA ARG A 882 12.03 3.42 22.62
C ARG A 882 13.34 3.14 23.38
N GLY A 883 14.49 3.14 22.69
CA GLY A 883 15.80 2.90 23.25
C GLY A 883 16.14 1.44 23.51
N PHE A 884 15.37 0.51 22.94
CA PHE A 884 15.63 -0.91 23.02
C PHE A 884 16.66 -1.37 21.99
N THR A 885 17.51 -2.30 22.42
CA THR A 885 18.46 -3.04 21.58
C THR A 885 18.31 -4.52 21.82
N ARG A 886 18.70 -5.33 20.84
CA ARG A 886 18.78 -6.79 21.02
C ARG A 886 20.10 -7.15 21.66
N ASP A 887 20.06 -7.83 22.79
CA ASP A 887 21.27 -8.47 23.32
C ASP A 887 21.57 -9.75 22.54
N ARG A 888 22.84 -9.96 22.20
CA ARG A 888 23.32 -11.15 21.48
C ARG A 888 24.45 -11.87 22.22
N ALA A 889 24.77 -11.47 23.46
CA ALA A 889 25.88 -12.03 24.20
C ALA A 889 25.71 -13.55 24.45
N PRO A 890 26.79 -14.35 24.32
CA PRO A 890 26.77 -15.73 24.79
C PRO A 890 26.82 -15.75 26.32
N GLY A 891 25.69 -15.93 26.99
CA GLY A 891 25.64 -16.29 28.41
C GLY A 891 26.44 -17.54 28.83
N PRO A 892 26.47 -17.83 30.15
CA PRO A 892 27.51 -18.64 30.80
C PRO A 892 27.43 -20.17 30.57
N LYS A 893 26.31 -20.72 30.09
CA LYS A 893 26.14 -22.20 29.91
C LYS A 893 26.04 -22.68 28.46
N GLY A 894 26.74 -22.05 27.51
CA GLY A 894 26.92 -22.58 26.13
C GLY A 894 25.67 -22.75 25.22
N GLY A 895 24.44 -22.70 25.75
CA GLY A 895 23.20 -22.85 24.98
C GLY A 895 22.78 -21.54 24.29
N ARG A 896 22.73 -21.54 22.95
CA ARG A 896 22.38 -20.37 22.10
C ARG A 896 20.88 -20.03 22.05
N ALA A 897 19.97 -20.92 22.47
CA ALA A 897 18.55 -20.82 22.12
C ALA A 897 17.69 -19.86 22.98
N ASP A 898 18.15 -19.44 24.16
CA ASP A 898 17.36 -18.62 25.11
C ASP A 898 17.73 -17.12 25.13
N ARG A 899 18.50 -16.62 24.15
CA ARG A 899 19.26 -15.34 24.26
C ARG A 899 18.89 -14.19 23.32
N ASP A 900 17.72 -14.17 22.66
CA ASP A 900 17.26 -13.03 21.85
C ASP A 900 16.29 -12.13 22.66
N SER A 901 16.79 -11.52 23.74
CA SER A 901 16.00 -10.63 24.60
C SER A 901 16.22 -9.16 24.24
N TRP A 902 15.15 -8.37 24.38
CA TRP A 902 15.19 -6.93 24.16
C TRP A 902 15.53 -6.23 25.48
N VAL A 903 16.55 -5.38 25.45
CA VAL A 903 17.02 -4.63 26.62
C VAL A 903 16.92 -3.14 26.30
N GLN A 904 16.27 -2.37 27.18
CA GLN A 904 16.25 -0.92 27.07
C GLN A 904 17.61 -0.37 27.53
N ARG A 905 18.41 0.11 26.58
CA ARG A 905 19.76 0.65 26.85
C ARG A 905 19.83 2.18 26.74
N PHE A 906 18.86 2.78 26.07
CA PHE A 906 18.85 4.22 25.79
C PHE A 906 17.54 4.86 26.25
N PRO A 907 17.55 6.19 26.51
CA PRO A 907 16.32 6.95 26.72
C PRO A 907 15.43 6.95 25.47
N VAL A 908 14.13 7.18 25.71
CA VAL A 908 13.12 7.24 24.65
C VAL A 908 13.26 8.52 23.81
N CYS A 909 13.11 8.37 22.50
CA CYS A 909 12.95 9.45 21.53
C CYS A 909 11.46 9.77 21.35
N GLN A 910 11.08 11.03 21.54
CA GLN A 910 9.70 11.49 21.42
C GLN A 910 9.29 11.62 19.94
N TYR A 911 10.27 11.84 19.07
CA TYR A 911 10.07 12.05 17.63
C TYR A 911 10.92 11.11 16.80
N VAL A 912 10.32 10.62 15.72
CA VAL A 912 11.03 9.93 14.64
C VAL A 912 10.82 10.71 13.35
N VAL A 913 11.90 11.03 12.66
CA VAL A 913 11.89 11.72 11.36
C VAL A 913 12.27 10.71 10.30
N LEU A 914 11.35 10.48 9.36
CA LEU A 914 11.58 9.66 8.17
C LEU A 914 11.86 10.56 6.96
N GLU A 915 12.47 9.99 5.91
CA GLU A 915 12.52 10.62 4.60
C GLU A 915 11.13 10.71 3.94
N ASP A 916 10.80 11.88 3.38
CA ASP A 916 9.63 12.05 2.52
C ASP A 916 9.90 11.47 1.13
N LEU A 917 9.50 10.21 0.96
CA LEU A 917 9.54 9.49 -0.30
C LEU A 917 8.19 9.48 -1.03
N SER A 918 7.26 10.38 -0.67
CA SER A 918 5.93 10.46 -1.29
C SER A 918 5.98 10.76 -2.79
N ARG A 919 7.03 11.46 -3.25
CA ARG A 919 7.32 11.77 -4.66
C ARG A 919 8.12 10.68 -5.37
N TYR A 920 8.71 9.74 -4.63
CA TYR A 920 9.48 8.62 -5.15
C TYR A 920 8.54 7.46 -5.52
N ARG A 921 7.69 7.69 -6.53
CA ARG A 921 6.66 6.75 -7.01
C ARG A 921 7.09 6.05 -8.29
N PHE A 922 6.38 4.96 -8.62
CA PHE A 922 6.46 4.37 -9.96
C PHE A 922 6.08 5.42 -10.99
N LYS A 923 6.92 5.54 -12.01
CA LYS A 923 6.64 6.39 -13.15
C LYS A 923 7.10 5.70 -14.43
N THR A 924 6.40 5.96 -15.52
CA THR A 924 6.69 5.37 -16.83
C THR A 924 8.01 5.86 -17.41
N ASP A 925 8.41 7.09 -17.09
CA ASP A 925 9.69 7.71 -17.47
C ASP A 925 10.92 7.00 -16.86
N ARG A 926 10.77 6.36 -15.69
CA ARG A 926 11.84 5.63 -15.02
C ARG A 926 12.16 4.27 -15.68
N PRO A 927 13.42 3.83 -15.62
CA PRO A 927 13.79 2.46 -15.98
C PRO A 927 12.96 1.42 -15.23
N LYS A 928 12.64 0.30 -15.89
CA LYS A 928 11.89 -0.82 -15.29
C LYS A 928 12.62 -1.42 -14.08
N ALA A 929 13.96 -1.37 -14.06
CA ALA A 929 14.77 -1.84 -12.96
C ALA A 929 14.52 -1.02 -11.68
N ASP A 930 14.54 0.30 -11.79
CA ASP A 930 14.32 1.23 -10.67
C ASP A 930 12.89 1.12 -10.14
N ASN A 931 11.90 1.03 -11.04
CA ASN A 931 10.52 0.79 -10.64
C ASN A 931 10.38 -0.55 -9.91
N ARG A 932 11.09 -1.60 -10.33
CA ARG A 932 11.08 -2.90 -9.63
C ARG A 932 11.72 -2.78 -8.24
N GLN A 933 12.82 -2.05 -8.13
CA GLN A 933 13.49 -1.78 -6.86
C GLN A 933 12.56 -1.05 -5.88
N LEU A 934 11.82 -0.05 -6.36
CA LEU A 934 10.76 0.63 -5.61
C LEU A 934 9.64 -0.31 -5.14
N MET A 935 9.21 -1.26 -5.99
CA MET A 935 8.19 -2.24 -5.62
C MET A 935 8.65 -3.16 -4.50
N LYS A 936 9.95 -3.44 -4.44
CA LYS A 936 10.57 -4.29 -3.42
C LYS A 936 10.81 -3.57 -2.10
N TRP A 937 11.08 -2.27 -2.15
CA TRP A 937 11.37 -1.47 -0.97
C TRP A 937 10.15 -1.31 -0.06
N VAL A 938 8.94 -1.18 -0.66
CA VAL A 938 7.66 -1.02 0.07
C VAL A 938 7.72 0.09 1.13
N HIS A 939 8.50 1.15 0.88
CA HIS A 939 8.83 2.21 1.84
C HIS A 939 7.59 2.88 2.45
N ARG A 940 6.53 3.07 1.66
CA ARG A 940 5.25 3.64 2.12
C ARG A 940 4.57 2.78 3.18
N GLU A 941 4.67 1.47 3.06
CA GLU A 941 4.10 0.55 4.03
C GLU A 941 4.91 0.55 5.32
N VAL A 942 6.24 0.68 5.23
CA VAL A 942 7.12 0.85 6.39
C VAL A 942 6.74 2.12 7.15
N GLU A 943 6.60 3.27 6.47
CA GLU A 943 6.14 4.53 7.08
C GLU A 943 4.78 4.37 7.77
N ARG A 944 3.78 3.86 7.04
CA ARG A 944 2.43 3.63 7.58
C ARG A 944 2.43 2.73 8.82
N LEU A 945 3.17 1.62 8.76
CA LEU A 945 3.29 0.69 9.89
C LEU A 945 4.06 1.30 11.06
N THR A 946 5.06 2.13 10.79
CA THR A 946 5.83 2.84 11.82
C THR A 946 4.93 3.82 12.55
N VAL A 947 4.12 4.61 11.83
CA VAL A 947 3.11 5.51 12.43
C VAL A 947 2.16 4.73 13.33
N MET A 948 1.58 3.63 12.83
CA MET A 948 0.67 2.82 13.62
C MET A 948 1.33 2.21 14.86
N GLN A 949 2.57 1.71 14.76
CA GLN A 949 3.23 1.11 15.91
C GLN A 949 3.68 2.16 16.94
N ALA A 950 4.15 3.32 16.48
CA ALA A 950 4.63 4.42 17.31
C ALA A 950 3.50 5.08 18.14
N GLU A 951 2.30 5.18 17.56
CA GLU A 951 1.13 5.81 18.19
C GLU A 951 0.76 5.20 19.55
N VAL A 952 0.92 3.89 19.71
CA VAL A 952 0.62 3.19 20.97
C VAL A 952 1.57 3.61 22.10
N HIS A 953 2.78 4.04 21.75
CA HIS A 953 3.83 4.45 22.67
C HIS A 953 3.98 5.97 22.77
N GLY A 954 3.02 6.75 22.24
CA GLY A 954 3.09 8.21 22.24
C GLY A 954 4.22 8.81 21.38
N ILE A 955 4.87 8.00 20.54
CA ILE A 955 5.97 8.44 19.67
C ILE A 955 5.36 9.05 18.40
N ARG A 956 5.80 10.26 18.03
CA ARG A 956 5.31 10.96 16.83
C ARG A 956 6.25 10.72 15.65
N ILE A 957 5.66 10.47 14.49
CA ILE A 957 6.38 10.35 13.23
C ILE A 957 6.20 11.62 12.42
N ALA A 958 7.30 12.17 11.92
CA ALA A 958 7.34 13.25 10.94
C ALA A 958 8.12 12.79 9.70
N SER A 959 7.92 13.47 8.57
CA SER A 959 8.70 13.25 7.36
C SER A 959 9.34 14.56 6.89
N THR A 960 10.54 14.47 6.30
CA THR A 960 11.29 15.63 5.79
C THR A 960 11.87 15.36 4.40
N GLY A 961 12.06 16.41 3.61
CA GLY A 961 12.58 16.30 2.25
C GLY A 961 13.98 15.68 2.20
N ALA A 962 14.11 14.54 1.52
CA ALA A 962 15.36 13.78 1.40
C ALA A 962 16.22 14.13 0.16
N ALA A 963 15.82 15.14 -0.62
CA ALA A 963 16.53 15.48 -1.85
C ALA A 963 17.99 15.85 -1.57
N PHE A 964 18.96 15.14 -2.14
CA PHE A 964 20.40 15.36 -1.94
C PHE A 964 20.97 15.02 -0.55
N THR A 965 20.22 14.39 0.38
CA THR A 965 20.78 14.01 1.70
C THR A 965 21.98 13.06 1.60
N SER A 966 22.02 12.22 0.57
CA SER A 966 23.12 11.31 0.27
C SER A 966 24.19 11.89 -0.66
N LYS A 967 24.10 13.18 -1.00
CA LYS A 967 25.02 13.88 -1.92
C LYS A 967 25.84 14.99 -1.25
N PHE A 968 25.58 15.27 0.03
CA PHE A 968 26.28 16.27 0.83
C PHE A 968 26.70 15.66 2.17
N ASP A 969 27.89 15.99 2.68
CA ASP A 969 28.29 15.62 4.05
C ASP A 969 27.40 16.38 5.03
N ALA A 970 26.75 15.66 5.93
CA ALA A 970 25.77 16.24 6.84
C ALA A 970 26.39 17.21 7.86
N ARG A 971 27.69 17.11 8.14
CA ARG A 971 28.41 17.95 9.11
C ARG A 971 28.99 19.19 8.46
N THR A 972 29.58 19.08 7.27
CA THR A 972 30.26 20.19 6.58
C THR A 972 29.39 20.85 5.53
N SER A 973 28.29 20.21 5.10
CA SER A 973 27.48 20.61 3.94
C SER A 973 28.27 20.66 2.63
N THR A 974 29.44 20.01 2.55
CA THR A 974 30.22 19.92 1.31
C THR A 974 29.65 18.82 0.41
N PRO A 975 29.57 19.06 -0.92
CA PRO A 975 29.13 18.03 -1.85
C PRO A 975 30.12 16.86 -1.87
N GLY A 976 29.63 15.68 -2.24
CA GLY A 976 30.45 14.48 -2.31
C GLY A 976 29.84 13.41 -3.19
N VAL A 977 30.53 12.28 -3.29
CA VAL A 977 30.16 11.15 -4.14
C VAL A 977 30.09 9.86 -3.31
N ARG A 978 29.17 8.96 -3.68
CA ARG A 978 29.10 7.64 -3.06
C ARG A 978 30.16 6.73 -3.66
N CYS A 979 30.88 6.02 -2.80
CA CYS A 979 32.00 5.17 -3.18
C CYS A 979 31.85 3.75 -2.63
N THR A 980 32.50 2.80 -3.28
CA THR A 980 32.63 1.41 -2.84
C THR A 980 34.09 1.15 -2.49
N ILE A 981 34.36 0.51 -1.35
CA ILE A 981 35.71 0.05 -1.01
C ILE A 981 35.96 -1.28 -1.72
N VAL A 982 37.15 -1.43 -2.29
CA VAL A 982 37.62 -2.71 -2.86
C VAL A 982 37.93 -3.67 -1.72
N ASP A 983 36.98 -4.55 -1.42
CA ASP A 983 37.18 -5.65 -0.48
C ASP A 983 37.77 -6.89 -1.16
N LYS A 984 38.05 -7.96 -0.40
CA LYS A 984 38.67 -9.18 -0.92
C LYS A 984 37.80 -9.84 -2.00
N ASP A 985 36.48 -9.75 -1.88
CA ASP A 985 35.55 -10.35 -2.83
C ASP A 985 35.50 -9.57 -4.13
N LEU A 986 35.37 -8.25 -4.04
CA LEU A 986 35.41 -7.37 -5.20
C LEU A 986 36.76 -7.51 -5.90
N HIS A 987 37.88 -7.47 -5.17
CA HIS A 987 39.21 -7.63 -5.75
C HIS A 987 39.35 -8.96 -6.50
N ALA A 988 38.95 -10.09 -5.90
CA ALA A 988 38.97 -11.39 -6.58
C ALA A 988 38.11 -11.40 -7.85
N ARG A 989 36.95 -10.72 -7.83
CA ARG A 989 36.09 -10.56 -9.01
C ARG A 989 36.73 -9.68 -10.09
N LEU A 990 37.49 -8.66 -9.71
CA LEU A 990 38.26 -7.86 -10.66
C LEU A 990 39.31 -8.72 -11.36
N GLN A 991 40.08 -9.49 -10.59
CA GLN A 991 41.11 -10.39 -11.12
C GLN A 991 40.53 -11.49 -12.03
N ALA A 992 39.29 -11.91 -11.77
CA ALA A 992 38.57 -12.89 -12.60
C ALA A 992 37.80 -12.27 -13.79
N GLY A 993 37.91 -10.97 -14.04
CA GLY A 993 37.16 -10.29 -15.11
C GLY A 993 35.63 -10.22 -14.90
N GLU A 994 35.14 -10.47 -13.68
CA GLU A 994 33.71 -10.54 -13.34
C GLU A 994 33.09 -9.18 -12.97
N ALA A 995 33.76 -8.08 -13.33
CA ALA A 995 33.33 -6.72 -13.04
C ALA A 995 33.48 -5.78 -14.26
N PRO A 996 32.85 -6.07 -15.41
CA PRO A 996 32.99 -5.25 -16.62
C PRO A 996 32.47 -3.82 -16.47
N TRP A 997 31.66 -3.55 -15.43
CA TRP A 997 31.26 -2.19 -15.06
C TRP A 997 32.44 -1.35 -14.56
N LEU A 998 33.49 -1.97 -14.03
CA LEU A 998 34.69 -1.28 -13.56
C LEU A 998 35.48 -0.76 -14.76
N ASP A 999 35.64 -1.56 -15.81
CA ASP A 999 36.35 -1.12 -17.02
C ASP A 999 35.68 0.11 -17.61
N HIS A 1000 34.34 0.13 -17.65
CA HIS A 1000 33.57 1.32 -18.05
C HIS A 1000 33.82 2.50 -17.09
N LEU A 1001 33.78 2.28 -15.78
CA LEU A 1001 34.05 3.35 -14.80
C LEU A 1001 35.49 3.90 -14.91
N LEU A 1002 36.49 3.04 -15.08
CA LEU A 1002 37.89 3.44 -15.23
C LEU A 1002 38.10 4.16 -16.56
N THR A 1003 37.43 3.72 -17.63
CA THR A 1003 37.42 4.42 -18.92
C THR A 1003 36.83 5.83 -18.77
N ASP A 1004 35.65 5.95 -18.14
CA ASP A 1004 34.97 7.23 -17.90
C ASP A 1004 35.82 8.20 -17.06
N LEU A 1005 36.67 7.67 -16.18
CA LEU A 1005 37.56 8.45 -15.32
C LEU A 1005 38.94 8.70 -15.96
N GLY A 1006 39.25 8.10 -17.11
CA GLY A 1006 40.57 8.17 -17.73
C GLY A 1006 41.67 7.40 -16.96
N LEU A 1007 41.28 6.33 -16.25
CA LEU A 1007 42.12 5.56 -15.31
C LEU A 1007 42.30 4.09 -15.72
N LEU A 1008 42.10 3.73 -16.99
CA LEU A 1008 42.23 2.35 -17.49
C LEU A 1008 43.58 1.68 -17.15
N ALA A 1009 44.66 2.45 -17.05
CA ALA A 1009 46.00 1.95 -16.74
C ALA A 1009 46.29 1.82 -15.22
N VAL A 1010 45.31 2.11 -14.36
CA VAL A 1010 45.51 2.09 -12.89
C VAL A 1010 45.16 0.72 -12.32
N ASP A 1011 46.14 0.09 -11.68
CA ASP A 1011 45.94 -1.15 -10.91
C ASP A 1011 45.09 -0.89 -9.66
N VAL A 1012 43.87 -1.45 -9.65
CA VAL A 1012 42.94 -1.36 -8.52
C VAL A 1012 43.32 -2.33 -7.40
N ARG A 1013 43.64 -1.79 -6.22
CA ARG A 1013 44.14 -2.52 -5.06
C ARG A 1013 43.07 -2.73 -3.99
N LEU A 1014 43.32 -3.70 -3.11
CA LEU A 1014 42.51 -3.92 -1.92
C LEU A 1014 42.53 -2.67 -1.02
N GLY A 1015 41.35 -2.17 -0.66
CA GLY A 1015 41.17 -0.95 0.15
C GLY A 1015 40.91 0.32 -0.66
N ASP A 1016 41.11 0.30 -1.99
CA ASP A 1016 40.85 1.47 -2.83
C ASP A 1016 39.39 1.91 -2.78
N LEU A 1017 39.18 3.22 -2.92
CA LEU A 1017 37.86 3.84 -2.84
C LEU A 1017 37.37 4.22 -4.24
N LEU A 1018 36.44 3.44 -4.79
CA LEU A 1018 35.94 3.61 -6.16
C LEU A 1018 34.67 4.48 -6.18
N PRO A 1019 34.61 5.57 -6.95
CA PRO A 1019 33.45 6.48 -7.00
C PRO A 1019 32.32 5.93 -7.88
N THR A 1020 31.63 4.90 -7.39
CA THR A 1020 30.58 4.18 -8.14
C THR A 1020 29.24 4.93 -8.23
N GLY A 1021 29.08 6.06 -7.53
CA GLY A 1021 27.82 6.82 -7.43
C GLY A 1021 26.71 6.11 -6.65
N SER A 1022 26.93 4.87 -6.19
CA SER A 1022 25.93 4.03 -5.53
C SER A 1022 26.50 3.13 -4.42
N GLY A 1023 27.74 3.39 -3.99
CA GLY A 1023 28.42 2.64 -2.93
C GLY A 1023 27.91 2.95 -1.51
N ASP A 1024 28.37 2.16 -0.55
CA ASP A 1024 28.02 2.26 0.87
C ASP A 1024 28.84 3.32 1.62
N GLN A 1025 29.96 3.78 1.04
CA GLN A 1025 30.73 4.92 1.53
C GLN A 1025 30.31 6.23 0.85
N PHE A 1026 30.56 7.34 1.52
CA PHE A 1026 30.38 8.69 1.03
C PHE A 1026 31.69 9.45 1.25
N ALA A 1027 32.26 9.94 0.15
CA ALA A 1027 33.50 10.69 0.11
C ALA A 1027 33.19 12.17 -0.15
N SER A 1028 33.70 13.05 0.70
CA SER A 1028 33.68 14.50 0.51
C SER A 1028 35.02 15.12 0.94
N VAL A 1029 35.15 16.42 0.75
CA VAL A 1029 36.28 17.20 1.25
C VAL A 1029 35.86 18.02 2.46
N ASP A 1030 36.77 18.21 3.42
CA ASP A 1030 36.59 19.16 4.51
C ASP A 1030 37.10 20.56 4.16
N ARG A 1031 37.13 21.46 5.15
CA ARG A 1031 37.54 22.86 4.97
C ARG A 1031 39.01 23.01 4.60
N ASP A 1032 39.84 22.03 4.95
CA ASP A 1032 41.27 22.01 4.67
C ASP A 1032 41.58 21.27 3.35
N GLY A 1033 40.55 20.91 2.58
CA GLY A 1033 40.66 20.14 1.35
C GLY A 1033 40.96 18.65 1.57
N ARG A 1034 40.91 18.15 2.81
CA ARG A 1034 41.25 16.75 3.11
C ARG A 1034 40.06 15.83 2.85
N LEU A 1035 40.35 14.63 2.35
CA LEU A 1035 39.34 13.60 2.08
C LEU A 1035 38.70 13.11 3.38
N ARG A 1036 37.37 13.15 3.43
CA ARG A 1036 36.55 12.55 4.49
C ARG A 1036 35.69 11.44 3.92
N VAL A 1037 35.80 10.27 4.52
CA VAL A 1037 34.99 9.10 4.17
C VAL A 1037 34.10 8.75 5.34
N ARG A 1038 32.81 8.54 5.06
CA ARG A 1038 31.80 8.10 6.03
C ARG A 1038 30.91 7.04 5.41
N HIS A 1039 30.19 6.30 6.25
CA HIS A 1039 29.09 5.49 5.74
C HIS A 1039 27.98 6.38 5.16
N ALA A 1040 27.60 6.14 3.91
CA ALA A 1040 26.67 6.97 3.14
C ALA A 1040 25.27 7.03 3.75
N ASP A 1041 24.70 5.89 4.15
CA ASP A 1041 23.34 5.86 4.72
C ASP A 1041 23.30 6.50 6.14
N LEU A 1042 24.38 6.41 6.92
CA LEU A 1042 24.49 7.14 8.20
C LEU A 1042 24.60 8.65 7.95
N ASN A 1043 25.39 9.06 6.95
CA ASN A 1043 25.46 10.45 6.53
C ASN A 1043 24.08 10.97 6.09
N ALA A 1044 23.33 10.18 5.31
CA ALA A 1044 21.97 10.54 4.89
C ALA A 1044 21.01 10.68 6.08
N ALA A 1045 21.02 9.73 7.03
CA ALA A 1045 20.22 9.81 8.25
C ALA A 1045 20.55 11.05 9.10
N GLN A 1046 21.83 11.39 9.18
CA GLN A 1046 22.28 12.60 9.86
C GLN A 1046 21.85 13.87 9.11
N GLY A 1047 21.93 13.88 7.79
CA GLY A 1047 21.47 14.99 6.95
C GLY A 1047 19.96 15.21 7.04
N LEU A 1048 19.16 14.15 7.17
CA LEU A 1048 17.73 14.24 7.46
C LEU A 1048 17.47 14.92 8.81
N ALA A 1049 18.24 14.57 9.85
CA ALA A 1049 18.13 15.19 11.16
C ALA A 1049 18.44 16.69 11.09
N VAL A 1050 19.56 17.06 10.46
CA VAL A 1050 19.96 18.47 10.27
C VAL A 1050 18.84 19.25 9.60
N ARG A 1051 18.21 18.70 8.55
CA ARG A 1051 17.12 19.37 7.84
C ARG A 1051 15.85 19.50 8.66
N ALA A 1052 15.45 18.46 9.38
CA ALA A 1052 14.26 18.52 10.21
C ALA A 1052 14.42 19.50 11.38
N LEU A 1053 15.61 19.52 11.99
CA LEU A 1053 15.92 20.39 13.11
C LEU A 1053 16.12 21.85 12.66
N THR A 1054 16.83 22.11 11.57
CA THR A 1054 17.08 23.49 11.11
C THR A 1054 16.02 24.06 10.19
N GLY A 1055 15.24 23.21 9.52
CA GLY A 1055 14.27 23.60 8.49
C GLY A 1055 14.87 23.95 7.11
N HIS A 1056 16.19 23.84 6.92
CA HIS A 1056 16.90 24.25 5.70
C HIS A 1056 16.84 23.22 4.54
N ALA A 1057 15.66 22.77 4.14
CA ALA A 1057 15.54 21.79 3.05
C ALA A 1057 15.94 22.35 1.65
N ASP A 1058 15.84 23.67 1.45
CA ASP A 1058 15.81 24.29 0.10
C ASP A 1058 17.07 25.07 -0.31
N ILE A 1059 18.05 25.29 0.57
CA ILE A 1059 19.18 26.19 0.27
C ILE A 1059 20.19 25.57 -0.71
N VAL A 1060 20.21 24.24 -0.85
CA VAL A 1060 21.20 23.52 -1.68
C VAL A 1060 20.94 23.55 -3.19
N ARG A 1061 19.76 24.04 -3.64
CA ARG A 1061 19.42 24.13 -5.08
C ARG A 1061 18.40 25.23 -5.35
N LEU A 1062 18.73 26.11 -6.29
CA LEU A 1062 17.83 27.13 -6.82
C LEU A 1062 17.44 26.83 -8.26
N SER A 1063 16.16 26.96 -8.60
CA SER A 1063 15.70 26.96 -10.00
C SER A 1063 15.52 28.39 -10.46
N MET A 1064 16.17 28.78 -11.55
CA MET A 1064 16.14 30.16 -12.06
C MET A 1064 15.51 30.22 -13.46
N ARG A 1065 14.88 31.35 -13.79
CA ARG A 1065 14.43 31.74 -15.13
C ARG A 1065 15.31 32.88 -15.61
N ARG A 1066 15.77 32.79 -16.86
CA ARG A 1066 16.54 33.83 -17.52
C ARG A 1066 15.58 34.81 -18.19
N PHE A 1067 15.81 36.10 -18.00
CA PHE A 1067 15.13 37.20 -18.66
C PHE A 1067 16.14 38.06 -19.40
N ALA A 1068 15.78 38.52 -20.60
CA ALA A 1068 16.55 39.56 -21.28
C ALA A 1068 16.19 40.92 -20.65
N LEU A 1069 17.20 41.72 -20.37
CA LEU A 1069 17.07 43.09 -19.92
C LEU A 1069 17.10 44.04 -21.13
N ALA A 1070 16.55 45.24 -20.96
CA ALA A 1070 16.44 46.23 -22.03
C ALA A 1070 17.81 46.72 -22.54
N ASP A 1071 18.85 46.61 -21.73
CA ASP A 1071 20.25 46.93 -22.06
C ASP A 1071 21.00 45.80 -22.77
N GLY A 1072 20.30 44.72 -23.14
CA GLY A 1072 20.92 43.51 -23.72
C GLY A 1072 21.52 42.55 -22.67
N GLY A 1073 21.48 42.91 -21.39
CA GLY A 1073 21.90 42.06 -20.29
C GLY A 1073 20.93 40.90 -20.02
N HIS A 1074 21.30 40.03 -19.07
CA HIS A 1074 20.44 38.94 -18.62
C HIS A 1074 20.26 38.94 -17.11
N ALA A 1075 19.00 38.84 -16.67
CA ALA A 1075 18.67 38.62 -15.26
C ALA A 1075 18.24 37.16 -15.04
N PHE A 1076 18.67 36.58 -13.93
CA PHE A 1076 18.22 35.27 -13.46
C PHE A 1076 17.33 35.45 -12.25
N VAL A 1077 16.04 35.19 -12.40
CA VAL A 1077 15.05 35.30 -11.33
C VAL A 1077 14.70 33.91 -10.83
N VAL A 1078 14.60 33.72 -9.51
CA VAL A 1078 14.21 32.43 -8.95
C VAL A 1078 12.80 32.08 -9.42
N ALA A 1079 12.65 30.93 -10.08
CA ALA A 1079 11.43 30.50 -10.74
C ALA A 1079 10.26 30.20 -9.78
N ARG A 1080 10.54 30.19 -8.47
CA ARG A 1080 9.56 29.99 -7.39
C ARG A 1080 9.89 30.92 -6.23
N PRO A 1081 8.89 31.42 -5.50
CA PRO A 1081 9.13 32.19 -4.29
C PRO A 1081 9.99 31.38 -3.33
N LEU A 1082 11.10 31.98 -2.88
CA LEU A 1082 11.90 31.44 -1.79
C LEU A 1082 11.17 31.62 -0.47
N SER A 1083 11.41 30.72 0.49
CA SER A 1083 10.96 30.98 1.86
C SER A 1083 11.68 32.22 2.41
N ALA A 1084 11.03 33.00 3.27
CA ALA A 1084 11.58 34.24 3.84
C ALA A 1084 12.98 34.05 4.47
N LEU A 1085 13.26 32.87 5.06
CA LEU A 1085 14.56 32.53 5.63
C LEU A 1085 15.57 31.99 4.61
N SER A 1086 15.16 31.34 3.52
CA SER A 1086 16.06 31.09 2.38
C SER A 1086 16.50 32.41 1.75
N SER A 1087 15.59 33.37 1.62
CA SER A 1087 15.91 34.73 1.19
C SER A 1087 16.84 35.43 2.18
N GLY A 1088 16.58 35.36 3.50
CA GLY A 1088 17.44 35.96 4.53
C GLY A 1088 18.82 35.27 4.68
N ALA A 1089 18.92 33.96 4.43
CA ALA A 1089 20.20 33.25 4.38
C ALA A 1089 21.01 33.65 3.14
N ILE A 1090 20.34 33.80 1.99
CA ILE A 1090 20.96 34.30 0.75
C ILE A 1090 21.36 35.77 0.92
N GLN A 1091 20.53 36.62 1.52
CA GLN A 1091 20.87 38.02 1.83
C GLN A 1091 22.11 38.14 2.71
N ARG A 1092 22.23 37.29 3.74
CA ARG A 1092 23.44 37.21 4.59
C ARG A 1092 24.67 36.71 3.85
N LEU A 1093 24.51 35.81 2.88
CA LEU A 1093 25.61 35.28 2.06
C LEU A 1093 26.06 36.26 0.97
N VAL A 1094 25.14 37.03 0.40
CA VAL A 1094 25.38 37.91 -0.75
C VAL A 1094 25.69 39.35 -0.32
N GLY A 1095 25.56 39.69 0.97
CA GLY A 1095 25.97 40.99 1.51
C GLY A 1095 25.10 42.17 1.05
N GLY A 1096 23.84 41.94 0.68
CA GLY A 1096 22.94 42.98 0.17
C GLY A 1096 21.46 42.61 0.21
N ALA A 1097 20.59 43.63 0.16
CA ALA A 1097 19.14 43.46 0.17
C ALA A 1097 18.65 42.80 -1.13
N VAL A 1098 18.14 41.57 -1.04
CA VAL A 1098 17.37 40.94 -2.13
C VAL A 1098 16.02 41.66 -2.21
N PRO A 1099 15.65 42.30 -3.34
CA PRO A 1099 14.38 42.99 -3.47
C PRO A 1099 13.21 42.03 -3.22
N ALA A 1100 12.35 42.40 -2.27
CA ALA A 1100 11.11 41.69 -2.03
C ALA A 1100 10.10 42.07 -3.13
N LYS A 1101 9.77 41.08 -3.98
CA LYS A 1101 8.84 41.10 -5.12
C LYS A 1101 9.48 41.43 -6.48
N VAL A 1102 9.59 40.40 -7.30
CA VAL A 1102 9.29 40.49 -8.73
C VAL A 1102 8.27 39.39 -8.99
N ALA A 1103 7.01 39.80 -9.15
CA ALA A 1103 5.89 38.91 -9.48
C ALA A 1103 5.93 38.57 -10.97
#